data_AF-A0A7J6L6A5-F1
#
_entry.id   AF-A0A7J6L6A5-F1
#
_cell.length_a   1.000
_cell.length_b   1.000
_cell.length_c   1.000
_cell.angle_alpha   90.00
_cell.angle_beta   90.00
_cell.angle_gamma   90.00
#
_symmetry.space_group_name_H-M   'P 1'
#
loop_
_entity.id
_entity.type
_entity.pdbx_description
1 polymer ?
#
loop_
_entity_poly.entity_id
_entity_poly.type
_entity_poly.pdbx_seq_one_letter_code
_entity_poly.pdbx_strand_id
1 'polypeptide(L)'
;MVSSRGSVIGRVARSVRSSHNPSGPTLSPGLSAELAALPTAKSGSLRRFAEYLAESGDDRDDNITGIVGRLKTMERGELRLWDALAIAQSIARLKTSPDDQRFDLLFLNVADHLHALGTSQMSPRSLIDTLCLFETLNIRPKALYMDVIHQLVKQTTAMYPDELSGLLITMARIGLSSPAMLDKIAVVIQYSQLRNVRFLHGCEIAGAMAALGYSNSAFYKALDDRMKISSEMMPVEEVWDTVKYLPSLQYSWKPYERLIWEELSTRTNQFYNELHVDEISDPIAFMQFLRLHKKLDKRFMGAMAAWARVAVYRPTSRTSRRPTARELALIVDYCQEYGVGAKDVDNKHVLHKAVRTFIGSRGGQQETKLNKRPLMYMRRRRYVRADDPYTESGLRPVTIRRPLRNGGSWKSSREAQISTAEGGARKAMWNYWLLPKIYQIVHSASEGSTSKWKGAFSFVQMADTQLGMFKHDEEWQEEVPTVAMASRSISYVNKLKPKFVVVCGDLINAWPHQTVVREEQVKSYKALMSQIDEDIPLLCLCGNHDVGNRPNSRTVDLYSRDFGDDYYTFTVGGVLFVVTNSIIPWGLDRESHSDGPDDVSELDQKQWAWLEEILGAESKDKYTHIILLTHVSPFINDPEEHDGYFNMPLVARRRLLSLASRAGVKAVFAGHYHRNAGGWYTDPISGHRLEVVTTTAIGCQINSTSALDGDPLELSGMGEFVMDDTRCGFRLVNVTEEAVSHKFITVAEMML
;
A
#
# COMPACT_ATOMS: atom_id res chain seq x y z
N MET A 1 -25.38 19.65 -38.89
CA MET A 1 -25.12 18.55 -39.84
C MET A 1 -24.73 17.33 -39.02
N VAL A 2 -25.59 16.32 -39.09
CA VAL A 2 -25.48 15.03 -38.39
C VAL A 2 -24.50 14.15 -39.16
N SER A 3 -23.49 13.59 -38.48
CA SER A 3 -22.73 12.43 -38.99
C SER A 3 -21.79 11.88 -37.90
N SER A 4 -22.14 10.68 -37.42
CA SER A 4 -21.28 9.61 -36.89
C SER A 4 -20.13 9.96 -35.93
N ARG A 5 -20.31 9.68 -34.64
CA ARG A 5 -19.21 9.36 -33.73
C ARG A 5 -19.39 7.94 -33.22
N GLY A 6 -18.51 7.06 -33.67
CA GLY A 6 -18.52 5.63 -33.40
C GLY A 6 -18.33 5.30 -31.91
N SER A 7 -18.96 4.20 -31.51
CA SER A 7 -18.84 3.60 -30.20
C SER A 7 -17.40 3.12 -29.96
N VAL A 8 -16.75 3.69 -28.95
CA VAL A 8 -15.49 3.19 -28.41
C VAL A 8 -15.86 2.16 -27.35
N ILE A 9 -15.89 0.89 -27.75
CA ILE A 9 -15.72 -0.25 -26.82
C ILE A 9 -14.23 -0.52 -26.73
N GLY A 10 -13.77 -0.76 -25.50
CA GLY A 10 -12.38 -0.78 -25.07
C GLY A 10 -11.38 -1.41 -26.06
N ARG A 11 -10.31 -0.66 -26.30
CA ARG A 11 -9.05 -1.17 -26.83
C ARG A 11 -8.49 -2.23 -25.89
N VAL A 12 -8.62 -3.50 -26.28
CA VAL A 12 -7.51 -4.46 -26.17
C VAL A 12 -7.29 -4.99 -27.57
N ALA A 13 -6.35 -4.40 -28.31
CA ALA A 13 -5.99 -4.87 -29.63
C ALA A 13 -4.47 -4.79 -29.87
N ARG A 14 -3.91 -5.98 -30.04
CA ARG A 14 -2.95 -6.38 -31.09
C ARG A 14 -1.47 -6.05 -30.89
N SER A 15 -0.76 -7.09 -30.44
CA SER A 15 0.47 -7.54 -31.08
C SER A 15 0.24 -8.96 -31.63
N VAL A 16 -0.26 -9.05 -32.87
CA VAL A 16 -0.14 -10.27 -33.68
C VAL A 16 0.30 -9.84 -35.07
N ARG A 17 1.46 -10.35 -35.48
CA ARG A 17 2.07 -10.13 -36.78
C ARG A 17 1.13 -10.62 -37.89
N SER A 18 0.97 -9.81 -38.93
CA SER A 18 0.31 -10.21 -40.16
C SER A 18 1.17 -11.25 -40.90
N SER A 19 0.74 -12.51 -40.92
CA SER A 19 1.13 -13.45 -41.96
C SER A 19 -0.08 -13.71 -42.83
N HIS A 20 -0.08 -13.17 -44.04
CA HIS A 20 -0.98 -13.60 -45.11
C HIS A 20 -0.70 -15.08 -45.40
N ASN A 21 -1.68 -15.94 -45.17
CA ASN A 21 -1.67 -17.33 -45.62
C ASN A 21 -2.92 -17.55 -46.49
N PRO A 22 -2.80 -17.95 -47.77
CA PRO A 22 -3.91 -18.00 -48.73
C PRO A 22 -4.76 -19.29 -48.64
N SER A 23 -4.63 -20.06 -47.56
CA SER A 23 -5.44 -21.24 -47.28
C SER A 23 -6.41 -20.94 -46.15
N GLY A 24 -7.72 -21.03 -46.39
CA GLY A 24 -8.76 -20.80 -45.38
C GLY A 24 -8.53 -21.61 -44.09
N PRO A 25 -9.08 -21.16 -42.95
CA PRO A 25 -8.81 -21.80 -41.66
C PRO A 25 -9.33 -23.23 -41.68
N THR A 26 -8.41 -24.20 -41.66
CA THR A 26 -8.74 -25.61 -41.44
C THR A 26 -9.24 -25.78 -40.01
N LEU A 27 -10.52 -26.13 -39.87
CA LEU A 27 -11.19 -26.46 -38.62
C LEU A 27 -10.39 -27.51 -37.84
N SER A 28 -10.30 -27.35 -36.52
CA SER A 28 -9.72 -28.40 -35.67
C SER A 28 -10.62 -29.65 -35.73
N PRO A 29 -10.06 -30.88 -35.66
CA PRO A 29 -10.84 -32.11 -35.79
C PRO A 29 -12.00 -32.24 -34.78
N GLY A 30 -11.86 -31.61 -33.60
CA GLY A 30 -12.91 -31.56 -32.58
C GLY A 30 -14.09 -30.66 -32.94
N LEU A 31 -13.87 -29.60 -33.73
CA LEU A 31 -14.92 -28.63 -34.07
C LEU A 31 -15.78 -29.06 -35.27
N SER A 32 -15.20 -29.80 -36.23
CA SER A 32 -15.98 -30.45 -37.29
C SER A 32 -16.98 -31.48 -36.75
N ALA A 33 -16.68 -32.12 -35.62
CA ALA A 33 -17.60 -33.02 -34.93
C ALA A 33 -18.71 -32.25 -34.19
N GLU A 34 -18.44 -31.06 -33.64
CA GLU A 34 -19.46 -30.19 -33.02
C GLU A 34 -20.42 -29.58 -34.05
N LEU A 35 -19.94 -29.25 -35.26
CA LEU A 35 -20.76 -28.82 -36.40
C LEU A 35 -21.79 -29.90 -36.83
N ALA A 36 -21.41 -31.17 -36.82
CA ALA A 36 -22.31 -32.29 -37.13
C ALA A 36 -23.35 -32.55 -36.01
N ALA A 37 -23.14 -32.02 -34.81
CA ALA A 37 -23.97 -32.26 -33.62
C ALA A 37 -24.84 -31.07 -33.20
N LEU A 38 -24.86 -29.97 -33.98
CA LEU A 38 -25.66 -28.76 -33.72
C LEU A 38 -27.13 -29.02 -33.29
N PRO A 39 -27.88 -29.95 -33.93
CA PRO A 39 -29.25 -30.25 -33.54
C PRO A 39 -29.41 -30.82 -32.12
N THR A 40 -28.34 -31.38 -31.54
CA THR A 40 -28.32 -31.99 -30.19
C THR A 40 -27.35 -31.28 -29.23
N ALA A 41 -26.83 -30.12 -29.61
CA ALA A 41 -25.80 -29.43 -28.86
C ALA A 41 -26.32 -28.98 -27.48
N LYS A 42 -25.50 -29.21 -26.45
CA LYS A 42 -25.71 -28.69 -25.09
C LYS A 42 -25.34 -27.21 -25.03
N SER A 43 -25.89 -26.49 -24.05
CA SER A 43 -25.64 -25.06 -23.78
C SER A 43 -24.17 -24.61 -23.96
N GLY A 44 -23.22 -25.31 -23.31
CA GLY A 44 -21.80 -24.96 -23.40
C GLY A 44 -21.17 -25.23 -24.76
N SER A 45 -21.62 -26.26 -25.49
CA SER A 45 -21.17 -26.53 -26.86
C SER A 45 -21.67 -25.46 -27.83
N LEU A 46 -22.91 -25.00 -27.65
CA LEU A 46 -23.50 -23.93 -28.44
C LEU A 46 -22.76 -22.59 -28.21
N ARG A 47 -22.36 -22.29 -26.96
CA ARG A 47 -21.51 -21.13 -26.64
C ARG A 47 -20.16 -21.19 -27.34
N ARG A 48 -19.43 -22.31 -27.20
CA ARG A 48 -18.10 -22.47 -27.83
C ARG A 48 -18.15 -22.36 -29.35
N PHE A 49 -19.23 -22.87 -29.94
CA PHE A 49 -19.46 -22.72 -31.37
C PHE A 49 -19.67 -21.26 -31.77
N ALA A 50 -20.50 -20.50 -31.05
CA ALA A 50 -20.71 -19.08 -31.31
C ALA A 50 -19.43 -18.23 -31.11
N GLU A 51 -18.63 -18.54 -30.09
CA GLU A 51 -17.32 -17.91 -29.84
C GLU A 51 -16.35 -18.16 -31.01
N TYR A 52 -16.29 -19.41 -31.50
CA TYR A 52 -15.46 -19.76 -32.65
C TYR A 52 -15.89 -19.02 -33.93
N LEU A 53 -17.19 -18.93 -34.21
CA LEU A 53 -17.67 -18.19 -35.39
C LEU A 53 -17.22 -16.73 -35.31
N ALA A 54 -17.35 -16.10 -34.13
CA ALA A 54 -16.92 -14.73 -33.91
C ALA A 54 -15.41 -14.51 -34.11
N GLU A 55 -14.57 -15.46 -33.69
CA GLU A 55 -13.11 -15.39 -33.88
C GLU A 55 -12.68 -15.64 -35.32
N SER A 56 -13.37 -16.55 -36.02
CA SER A 56 -13.09 -16.89 -37.42
C SER A 56 -13.70 -15.91 -38.42
N GLY A 57 -14.66 -15.08 -37.99
CA GLY A 57 -15.41 -14.17 -38.86
C GLY A 57 -16.35 -14.89 -39.82
N ASP A 58 -16.79 -16.11 -39.48
CA ASP A 58 -17.63 -16.95 -40.34
C ASP A 58 -19.12 -16.65 -40.11
N ASP A 59 -19.71 -15.86 -41.01
CA ASP A 59 -21.10 -15.38 -40.97
C ASP A 59 -22.06 -16.11 -41.93
N ARG A 60 -21.68 -17.34 -42.36
CA ARG A 60 -22.50 -18.15 -43.27
C ARG A 60 -23.90 -18.42 -42.71
N ASP A 61 -24.91 -18.28 -43.56
CA ASP A 61 -26.33 -18.38 -43.19
C ASP A 61 -26.70 -19.75 -42.58
N ASP A 62 -26.07 -20.83 -43.05
CA ASP A 62 -26.25 -22.19 -42.53
C ASP A 62 -25.84 -22.31 -41.05
N ASN A 63 -24.77 -21.62 -40.64
CA ASN A 63 -24.27 -21.64 -39.26
C ASN A 63 -25.21 -20.87 -38.32
N ILE A 64 -25.67 -19.70 -38.75
CA ILE A 64 -26.61 -18.86 -37.99
C ILE A 64 -27.96 -19.55 -37.88
N THR A 65 -28.48 -20.09 -38.98
CA THR A 65 -29.74 -20.85 -39.01
C THR A 65 -29.65 -22.13 -38.19
N GLY A 66 -28.49 -22.80 -38.16
CA GLY A 66 -28.24 -23.95 -37.29
C GLY A 66 -28.34 -23.61 -35.80
N ILE A 67 -27.76 -22.49 -35.37
CA ILE A 67 -27.88 -21.99 -33.98
C ILE A 67 -29.34 -21.64 -33.65
N VAL A 68 -30.03 -20.91 -34.54
CA VAL A 68 -31.45 -20.56 -34.39
C VAL A 68 -32.33 -21.82 -34.29
N GLY A 69 -32.05 -22.82 -35.13
CA GLY A 69 -32.76 -24.10 -35.13
C GLY A 69 -32.61 -24.82 -33.80
N ARG A 70 -31.39 -24.91 -33.26
CA ARG A 70 -31.18 -25.52 -31.94
C ARG A 70 -31.87 -24.71 -30.84
N LEU A 71 -31.71 -23.39 -30.79
CA LEU A 71 -32.36 -22.54 -29.79
C LEU A 71 -33.89 -22.73 -29.74
N LYS A 72 -34.55 -22.87 -30.89
CA LYS A 72 -36.01 -23.13 -30.95
C LYS A 72 -36.43 -24.47 -30.36
N THR A 73 -35.55 -25.48 -30.43
CA THR A 73 -35.82 -26.84 -29.94
C THR A 73 -35.44 -27.05 -28.48
N MET A 74 -34.77 -26.08 -27.84
CA MET A 74 -34.36 -26.20 -26.44
C MET A 74 -35.57 -26.01 -25.51
N GLU A 75 -35.70 -26.91 -24.53
CA GLU A 75 -36.71 -26.77 -23.48
C GLU A 75 -36.30 -25.71 -22.43
N ARG A 76 -37.28 -25.22 -21.64
CA ARG A 76 -37.02 -24.26 -20.56
C ARG A 76 -36.00 -24.83 -19.57
N GLY A 77 -34.89 -24.12 -19.38
CA GLY A 77 -33.82 -24.53 -18.47
C GLY A 77 -32.66 -25.29 -19.11
N GLU A 78 -32.76 -25.72 -20.38
CA GLU A 78 -31.66 -26.38 -21.07
C GLU A 78 -30.51 -25.42 -21.42
N LEU A 79 -30.83 -24.16 -21.70
CA LEU A 79 -29.87 -23.11 -21.97
C LEU A 79 -29.49 -22.42 -20.66
N ARG A 80 -28.20 -22.41 -20.32
CA ARG A 80 -27.71 -21.70 -19.15
C ARG A 80 -27.73 -20.19 -19.43
N LEU A 81 -28.10 -19.41 -18.43
CA LEU A 81 -28.20 -17.95 -18.49
C LEU A 81 -26.92 -17.28 -19.03
N TRP A 82 -25.75 -17.68 -18.52
CA TRP A 82 -24.45 -17.15 -18.92
C TRP A 82 -24.07 -17.54 -20.35
N ASP A 83 -24.43 -18.76 -20.77
CA ASP A 83 -24.17 -19.22 -22.13
C ASP A 83 -25.06 -18.47 -23.13
N ALA A 84 -26.33 -18.20 -22.78
CA ALA A 84 -27.24 -17.41 -23.61
C ALA A 84 -26.70 -16.00 -23.89
N LEU A 85 -26.22 -15.30 -22.86
CA LEU A 85 -25.64 -13.97 -23.00
C LEU A 85 -24.34 -14.00 -23.82
N ALA A 86 -23.46 -14.97 -23.56
CA ALA A 86 -22.21 -15.14 -24.29
C ALA A 86 -22.42 -15.47 -25.77
N ILE A 87 -23.43 -16.28 -26.11
CA ILE A 87 -23.84 -16.54 -27.50
C ILE A 87 -24.25 -15.24 -28.16
N ALA A 88 -25.15 -14.46 -27.55
CA ALA A 88 -25.60 -13.20 -28.13
C ALA A 88 -24.46 -12.18 -28.28
N GLN A 89 -23.57 -12.04 -27.30
CA GLN A 89 -22.40 -11.16 -27.40
C GLN A 89 -21.42 -11.59 -28.50
N SER A 90 -21.21 -12.89 -28.67
CA SER A 90 -20.30 -13.42 -29.71
C SER A 90 -20.88 -13.20 -31.10
N ILE A 91 -22.16 -13.53 -31.30
CA ILE A 91 -22.84 -13.35 -32.59
C ILE A 91 -23.03 -11.86 -32.93
N ALA A 92 -23.22 -10.99 -31.94
CA ALA A 92 -23.27 -9.55 -32.18
C ALA A 92 -21.97 -9.00 -32.81
N ARG A 93 -20.81 -9.63 -32.58
CA ARG A 93 -19.55 -9.25 -33.24
C ARG A 93 -19.50 -9.62 -34.72
N LEU A 94 -20.33 -10.58 -35.16
CA LEU A 94 -20.45 -11.01 -36.56
C LEU A 94 -21.42 -10.13 -37.36
N LYS A 95 -22.36 -9.46 -36.69
CA LYS A 95 -23.32 -8.54 -37.33
C LYS A 95 -22.57 -7.27 -37.78
N THR A 96 -22.09 -7.28 -39.02
CA THR A 96 -21.36 -6.16 -39.64
C THR A 96 -22.28 -5.04 -40.12
N SER A 97 -23.53 -5.37 -40.47
CA SER A 97 -24.57 -4.40 -40.86
C SER A 97 -25.74 -4.42 -39.87
N PRO A 98 -26.20 -3.25 -39.37
CA PRO A 98 -27.32 -3.17 -38.44
C PRO A 98 -28.65 -3.67 -39.05
N ASP A 99 -28.82 -3.57 -40.36
CA ASP A 99 -30.05 -3.95 -41.08
C ASP A 99 -30.13 -5.45 -41.43
N ASP A 100 -29.14 -6.25 -41.02
CA ASP A 100 -29.13 -7.69 -41.33
C ASP A 100 -30.12 -8.46 -40.46
N GLN A 101 -31.30 -8.70 -41.02
CA GLN A 101 -32.43 -9.37 -40.35
C GLN A 101 -32.19 -10.86 -40.05
N ARG A 102 -31.16 -11.48 -40.65
CA ARG A 102 -30.84 -12.91 -40.43
C ARG A 102 -30.53 -13.21 -38.97
N PHE A 103 -29.90 -12.25 -38.29
CA PHE A 103 -29.53 -12.37 -36.89
C PHE A 103 -30.67 -12.01 -35.92
N ASP A 104 -31.71 -11.31 -36.37
CA ASP A 104 -32.77 -10.80 -35.49
C ASP A 104 -33.58 -11.94 -34.87
N LEU A 105 -33.84 -13.00 -35.64
CA LEU A 105 -34.48 -14.22 -35.13
C LEU A 105 -33.64 -14.89 -34.04
N LEU A 106 -32.31 -14.88 -34.15
CA LEU A 106 -31.42 -15.43 -33.13
C LEU A 106 -31.55 -14.63 -31.83
N PHE A 107 -31.45 -13.31 -31.91
CA PHE A 107 -31.52 -12.44 -30.74
C PHE A 107 -32.89 -12.46 -30.06
N LEU A 108 -33.98 -12.57 -30.83
CA LEU A 108 -35.33 -12.76 -30.26
C LEU A 108 -35.46 -14.08 -29.51
N ASN A 109 -34.95 -15.19 -30.07
CA ASN A 109 -34.96 -16.48 -29.37
C ASN A 109 -34.10 -16.44 -28.10
N VAL A 110 -32.91 -15.81 -28.16
CA VAL A 110 -32.10 -15.63 -26.95
C VAL A 110 -32.83 -14.77 -25.91
N ALA A 111 -33.53 -13.72 -26.33
CA ALA A 111 -34.30 -12.87 -25.43
C ALA A 111 -35.42 -13.65 -24.71
N ASP A 112 -36.14 -14.51 -25.44
CA ASP A 112 -37.18 -15.36 -24.87
C ASP A 112 -36.61 -16.35 -23.83
N HIS A 113 -35.43 -16.93 -24.11
CA HIS A 113 -34.75 -17.81 -23.16
C HIS A 113 -34.27 -17.05 -21.91
N LEU A 114 -33.68 -15.86 -22.09
CA LEU A 114 -33.25 -15.01 -20.97
C LEU A 114 -34.42 -14.62 -20.08
N HIS A 115 -35.57 -14.29 -20.68
CA HIS A 115 -36.79 -13.98 -19.93
C HIS A 115 -37.35 -15.23 -19.21
N ALA A 116 -37.40 -16.38 -19.89
CA ALA A 116 -37.94 -17.62 -19.33
C ALA A 116 -37.13 -18.20 -18.16
N LEU A 117 -35.82 -17.99 -18.13
CA LEU A 117 -34.92 -18.44 -17.06
C LEU A 117 -35.01 -17.59 -15.79
N GLY A 118 -35.59 -16.38 -15.89
CA GLY A 118 -35.67 -15.42 -14.80
C GLY A 118 -34.38 -14.63 -14.63
N THR A 119 -34.43 -13.34 -14.90
CA THR A 119 -33.26 -12.44 -14.80
C THR A 119 -32.87 -12.13 -13.35
N SER A 120 -33.60 -12.65 -12.36
CA SER A 120 -33.37 -12.44 -10.92
C SER A 120 -32.02 -13.00 -10.42
N GLN A 121 -31.47 -14.01 -11.10
CA GLN A 121 -30.17 -14.61 -10.76
C GLN A 121 -28.98 -13.90 -11.42
N MET A 122 -29.23 -12.90 -12.29
CA MET A 122 -28.17 -12.15 -12.95
C MET A 122 -27.56 -11.11 -12.02
N SER A 123 -26.24 -10.93 -12.11
CA SER A 123 -25.57 -9.81 -11.46
C SER A 123 -25.96 -8.48 -12.12
N PRO A 124 -25.90 -7.35 -11.38
CA PRO A 124 -26.17 -6.01 -11.92
C PRO A 124 -25.44 -5.72 -13.23
N ARG A 125 -24.14 -6.03 -13.28
CA ARG A 125 -23.32 -5.89 -14.48
C ARG A 125 -23.86 -6.65 -15.69
N SER A 126 -24.31 -7.89 -15.48
CA SER A 126 -24.84 -8.73 -16.56
C SER A 126 -26.19 -8.21 -17.07
N LEU A 127 -27.01 -7.64 -16.19
CA LEU A 127 -28.27 -6.97 -16.54
C LEU A 127 -28.00 -5.70 -17.38
N ILE A 128 -27.00 -4.89 -17.01
CA ILE A 128 -26.56 -3.72 -17.78
C ILE A 128 -26.02 -4.13 -19.15
N ASP A 129 -25.17 -5.16 -19.20
CA ASP A 129 -24.61 -5.69 -20.45
C ASP A 129 -25.71 -6.22 -21.38
N THR A 130 -26.75 -6.84 -20.82
CA THR A 130 -27.92 -7.29 -21.58
C THR A 130 -28.66 -6.12 -22.22
N LEU A 131 -28.95 -5.06 -21.47
CA LEU A 131 -29.58 -3.85 -22.04
C LEU A 131 -28.71 -3.20 -23.11
N CYS A 132 -27.41 -3.07 -22.85
CA CYS A 132 -26.46 -2.50 -23.81
C CYS A 132 -26.40 -3.31 -25.11
N LEU A 133 -26.36 -4.65 -25.00
CA LEU A 133 -26.32 -5.55 -26.15
C LEU A 133 -27.56 -5.39 -27.03
N PHE A 134 -28.75 -5.52 -26.45
CA PHE A 134 -30.00 -5.41 -27.22
C PHE A 134 -30.21 -4.01 -27.81
N GLU A 135 -29.74 -2.97 -27.14
CA GLU A 135 -29.74 -1.61 -27.67
C GLU A 135 -28.76 -1.46 -28.85
N THR A 136 -27.54 -2.00 -28.77
CA THR A 136 -26.60 -1.97 -29.90
C THR A 136 -27.11 -2.74 -31.12
N LEU A 137 -27.95 -3.74 -30.89
CA LEU A 137 -28.60 -4.53 -31.94
C LEU A 137 -29.86 -3.86 -32.48
N ASN A 138 -30.33 -2.78 -31.86
CA ASN A 138 -31.60 -2.10 -32.17
C ASN A 138 -32.83 -3.03 -32.08
N ILE A 139 -32.80 -4.01 -31.18
CA ILE A 139 -33.89 -4.96 -30.92
C ILE A 139 -34.39 -4.76 -29.50
N ARG A 140 -35.67 -4.46 -29.31
CA ARG A 140 -36.24 -4.16 -27.98
C ARG A 140 -37.37 -5.12 -27.57
N PRO A 141 -37.07 -6.36 -27.11
CA PRO A 141 -38.08 -7.30 -26.65
C PRO A 141 -38.74 -6.80 -25.36
N LYS A 142 -40.02 -6.41 -25.43
CA LYS A 142 -40.74 -5.74 -24.33
C LYS A 142 -40.71 -6.52 -23.01
N ALA A 143 -40.88 -7.84 -23.05
CA ALA A 143 -40.91 -8.68 -21.85
C ALA A 143 -39.56 -8.72 -21.13
N LEU A 144 -38.47 -8.90 -21.88
CA LEU A 144 -37.11 -8.90 -21.35
C LEU A 144 -36.73 -7.53 -20.78
N TYR A 145 -37.02 -6.44 -21.50
CA TYR A 145 -36.69 -5.08 -21.05
C TYR A 145 -37.38 -4.74 -19.72
N MET A 146 -38.67 -5.06 -19.59
CA MET A 146 -39.41 -4.82 -18.35
C MET A 146 -38.86 -5.61 -17.18
N ASP A 147 -38.52 -6.89 -17.39
CA ASP A 147 -37.96 -7.74 -16.33
C ASP A 147 -36.56 -7.25 -15.91
N VAL A 148 -35.68 -6.98 -16.88
CA VAL A 148 -34.31 -6.49 -16.61
C VAL A 148 -34.33 -5.15 -15.89
N ILE A 149 -35.15 -4.18 -16.33
CA ILE A 149 -35.28 -2.89 -15.65
C ILE A 149 -35.82 -3.09 -14.22
N HIS A 150 -36.83 -3.95 -14.03
CA HIS A 150 -37.36 -4.23 -12.71
C HIS A 150 -36.30 -4.84 -11.78
N GLN A 151 -35.48 -5.79 -12.25
CA GLN A 151 -34.39 -6.35 -11.46
C GLN A 151 -33.29 -5.31 -11.16
N LEU A 152 -32.92 -4.47 -12.12
CA LEU A 152 -31.95 -3.40 -11.91
C LEU A 152 -32.41 -2.45 -10.81
N VAL A 153 -33.68 -2.02 -10.83
CA VAL A 153 -34.27 -1.16 -9.79
C VAL A 153 -34.32 -1.85 -8.43
N LYS A 154 -34.54 -3.17 -8.40
CA LYS A 154 -34.57 -3.95 -7.17
C LYS A 154 -33.17 -4.09 -6.57
N GLN A 155 -32.15 -4.27 -7.40
CA GLN A 155 -30.77 -4.50 -6.97
C GLN A 155 -29.97 -3.21 -6.72
N THR A 156 -30.51 -2.01 -6.98
CA THR A 156 -29.76 -0.74 -6.85
C THR A 156 -29.06 -0.56 -5.51
N THR A 157 -29.67 -1.01 -4.40
CA THR A 157 -29.10 -0.88 -3.05
C THR A 157 -27.83 -1.72 -2.85
N ALA A 158 -27.65 -2.78 -3.65
CA ALA A 158 -26.52 -3.70 -3.57
C ALA A 158 -25.44 -3.43 -4.63
N MET A 159 -25.67 -2.45 -5.53
CA MET A 159 -24.74 -2.13 -6.62
C MET A 159 -23.54 -1.32 -6.12
N TYR A 160 -22.36 -1.62 -6.67
CA TYR A 160 -21.16 -0.81 -6.47
C TYR A 160 -21.20 0.49 -7.31
N PRO A 161 -20.39 1.51 -6.99
CA PRO A 161 -20.38 2.77 -7.71
C PRO A 161 -20.10 2.67 -9.22
N ASP A 162 -19.26 1.72 -9.64
CA ASP A 162 -18.99 1.44 -11.05
C ASP A 162 -20.25 0.88 -11.75
N GLU A 163 -20.97 -0.04 -11.11
CA GLU A 163 -22.23 -0.58 -11.62
C GLU A 163 -23.34 0.49 -11.67
N LEU A 164 -23.42 1.36 -10.66
CA LEU A 164 -24.37 2.48 -10.62
C LEU A 164 -24.08 3.50 -11.73
N SER A 165 -22.80 3.82 -11.95
CA SER A 165 -22.41 4.68 -13.08
C SER A 165 -22.77 4.05 -14.42
N GLY A 166 -22.47 2.76 -14.61
CA GLY A 166 -22.82 2.00 -15.81
C GLY A 166 -24.33 1.93 -16.07
N LEU A 167 -25.12 1.75 -15.00
CA LEU A 167 -26.59 1.79 -15.06
C LEU A 167 -27.08 3.16 -15.55
N LEU A 168 -26.63 4.24 -14.92
CA LEU A 168 -27.04 5.60 -15.26
C LEU A 168 -26.63 6.00 -16.68
N ILE A 169 -25.42 5.64 -17.12
CA ILE A 169 -24.95 5.83 -18.49
C ILE A 169 -25.86 5.09 -19.47
N THR A 170 -26.21 3.84 -19.15
CA THR A 170 -27.08 3.01 -20.00
C THR A 170 -28.49 3.60 -20.07
N MET A 171 -29.04 4.05 -18.94
CA MET A 171 -30.34 4.73 -18.88
C MET A 171 -30.33 6.03 -19.69
N ALA A 172 -29.29 6.86 -19.55
CA ALA A 172 -29.13 8.10 -20.29
C ALA A 172 -28.99 7.86 -21.80
N ARG A 173 -28.33 6.77 -22.20
CA ARG A 173 -28.16 6.37 -23.60
C ARG A 173 -29.49 5.94 -24.23
N ILE A 174 -30.28 5.15 -23.52
CA ILE A 174 -31.58 4.64 -24.00
C ILE A 174 -32.67 5.73 -23.87
N GLY A 175 -32.46 6.76 -23.05
CA GLY A 175 -33.46 7.79 -22.74
C GLY A 175 -34.52 7.30 -21.75
N LEU A 176 -34.18 6.37 -20.86
CA LEU A 176 -35.05 5.83 -19.83
C LEU A 176 -35.06 6.74 -18.59
N SER A 177 -35.93 7.75 -18.60
CA SER A 177 -36.13 8.64 -17.44
C SER A 177 -37.42 8.28 -16.69
N SER A 178 -37.31 7.81 -15.46
CA SER A 178 -38.44 7.70 -14.53
C SER A 178 -38.10 8.46 -13.24
N PRO A 179 -38.85 9.53 -12.88
CA PRO A 179 -38.53 10.33 -11.69
C PRO A 179 -38.39 9.49 -10.41
N ALA A 180 -39.33 8.56 -10.17
CA ALA A 180 -39.30 7.69 -9.01
C ALA A 180 -38.07 6.75 -8.98
N MET A 181 -37.60 6.30 -10.15
CA MET A 181 -36.41 5.48 -10.27
C MET A 181 -35.15 6.28 -10.01
N LEU A 182 -35.06 7.49 -10.58
CA LEU A 182 -33.93 8.39 -10.41
C LEU A 182 -33.81 8.84 -8.95
N ASP A 183 -34.93 9.13 -8.28
CA ASP A 183 -34.94 9.45 -6.85
C ASP A 183 -34.43 8.27 -6.00
N LYS A 184 -34.87 7.03 -6.30
CA LYS A 184 -34.38 5.85 -5.59
C LYS A 184 -32.87 5.67 -5.79
N ILE A 185 -32.37 5.82 -7.00
CA ILE A 185 -30.94 5.72 -7.31
C ILE A 185 -30.16 6.85 -6.63
N ALA A 186 -30.66 8.09 -6.68
CA ALA A 186 -30.04 9.26 -6.06
C ALA A 186 -29.94 9.10 -4.54
N VAL A 187 -30.99 8.59 -3.88
CA VAL A 187 -30.97 8.28 -2.44
C VAL A 187 -29.91 7.22 -2.11
N VAL A 188 -29.82 6.14 -2.88
CA VAL A 188 -28.79 5.10 -2.66
C VAL A 188 -27.39 5.68 -2.83
N ILE A 189 -27.16 6.48 -3.87
CA ILE A 189 -25.87 7.14 -4.10
C ILE A 189 -25.56 8.07 -2.93
N GLN A 190 -26.50 8.94 -2.53
CA GLN A 190 -26.27 9.97 -1.52
C GLN A 190 -26.03 9.39 -0.12
N TYR A 191 -26.77 8.35 0.29
CA TYR A 191 -26.75 7.87 1.67
C TYR A 191 -25.95 6.57 1.87
N SER A 192 -25.80 5.74 0.83
CA SER A 192 -25.15 4.43 0.97
C SER A 192 -23.82 4.34 0.24
N GLN A 193 -23.70 4.94 -0.95
CA GLN A 193 -22.52 4.73 -1.81
C GLN A 193 -21.61 5.96 -1.96
N LEU A 194 -22.00 7.15 -1.47
CA LEU A 194 -21.31 8.42 -1.72
C LEU A 194 -19.82 8.37 -1.36
N ARG A 195 -19.47 7.70 -0.24
CA ARG A 195 -18.09 7.53 0.22
C ARG A 195 -17.24 6.75 -0.79
N ASN A 196 -17.83 5.75 -1.45
CA ASN A 196 -17.16 4.86 -2.40
C ASN A 196 -17.08 5.42 -3.83
N VAL A 197 -17.77 6.52 -4.13
CA VAL A 197 -17.74 7.15 -5.46
C VAL A 197 -16.37 7.82 -5.70
N ARG A 198 -15.60 7.26 -6.63
CA ARG A 198 -14.36 7.85 -7.15
C ARG A 198 -14.65 9.02 -8.10
N PHE A 199 -13.64 9.86 -8.36
CA PHE A 199 -13.82 11.09 -9.13
C PHE A 199 -14.41 10.87 -10.54
N LEU A 200 -13.90 9.89 -11.29
CA LEU A 200 -14.42 9.56 -12.63
C LEU A 200 -15.89 9.09 -12.58
N HIS A 201 -16.23 8.21 -11.63
CA HIS A 201 -17.61 7.76 -11.44
C HIS A 201 -18.53 8.95 -11.10
N GLY A 202 -18.08 9.90 -10.28
CA GLY A 202 -18.86 11.10 -9.97
C GLY A 202 -19.09 12.00 -11.19
N CYS A 203 -18.11 12.12 -12.09
CA CYS A 203 -18.28 12.81 -13.37
C CYS A 203 -19.36 12.15 -14.25
N GLU A 204 -19.32 10.83 -14.35
CA GLU A 204 -20.29 10.05 -15.13
C GLU A 204 -21.69 10.08 -14.50
N ILE A 205 -21.80 9.90 -13.19
CA ILE A 205 -23.06 9.95 -12.44
C ILE A 205 -23.72 11.32 -12.60
N ALA A 206 -22.99 12.41 -12.34
CA ALA A 206 -23.54 13.76 -12.48
C ALA A 206 -23.94 14.06 -13.92
N GLY A 207 -23.09 13.71 -14.89
CA GLY A 207 -23.36 13.90 -16.31
C GLY A 207 -24.58 13.11 -16.80
N ALA A 208 -24.70 11.85 -16.40
CA ALA A 208 -25.81 10.98 -16.79
C ALA A 208 -27.12 11.41 -16.12
N MET A 209 -27.10 11.73 -14.82
CA MET A 209 -28.26 12.26 -14.09
C MET A 209 -28.79 13.55 -14.72
N ALA A 210 -27.89 14.46 -15.09
CA ALA A 210 -28.28 15.70 -15.75
C ALA A 210 -28.83 15.47 -17.16
N ALA A 211 -28.26 14.55 -17.93
CA ALA A 211 -28.78 14.15 -19.23
C ALA A 211 -30.18 13.52 -19.14
N LEU A 212 -30.46 12.83 -18.03
CA LEU A 212 -31.78 12.26 -17.70
C LEU A 212 -32.78 13.29 -17.14
N GLY A 213 -32.38 14.56 -17.00
CA GLY A 213 -33.23 15.63 -16.50
C GLY A 213 -33.41 15.65 -14.98
N TYR A 214 -32.54 14.98 -14.21
CA TYR A 214 -32.60 15.00 -12.75
C TYR A 214 -32.10 16.33 -12.20
N SER A 215 -32.91 17.00 -11.36
CA SER A 215 -32.67 18.39 -10.93
C SER A 215 -32.66 18.60 -9.41
N ASN A 216 -32.41 17.56 -8.61
CA ASN A 216 -32.38 17.69 -7.14
C ASN A 216 -31.10 18.39 -6.66
N SER A 217 -31.25 19.60 -6.11
CA SER A 217 -30.12 20.41 -5.65
C SER A 217 -29.36 19.80 -4.47
N ALA A 218 -30.03 19.08 -3.57
CA ALA A 218 -29.39 18.45 -2.42
C ALA A 218 -28.47 17.31 -2.84
N PHE A 219 -28.89 16.52 -3.85
CA PHE A 219 -28.09 15.45 -4.42
C PHE A 219 -26.80 15.98 -5.06
N TYR A 220 -26.92 16.98 -5.95
CA TYR A 220 -25.73 17.57 -6.60
C TYR A 220 -24.80 18.23 -5.60
N LYS A 221 -25.33 18.90 -4.56
CA LYS A 221 -24.49 19.47 -3.51
C LYS A 221 -23.67 18.40 -2.78
N ALA A 222 -24.31 17.29 -2.40
CA ALA A 222 -23.62 16.18 -1.74
C ALA A 222 -22.52 15.57 -2.64
N LEU A 223 -22.80 15.46 -3.94
CA LEU A 223 -21.83 14.97 -4.91
C LEU A 223 -20.69 15.97 -5.15
N ASP A 224 -20.99 17.28 -5.22
CA ASP A 224 -20.01 18.35 -5.36
C ASP A 224 -19.02 18.35 -4.18
N ASP A 225 -19.52 18.27 -2.95
CA ASP A 225 -18.70 18.21 -1.73
C ASP A 225 -17.78 16.98 -1.77
N ARG A 226 -18.31 15.82 -2.17
CA ARG A 226 -17.53 14.58 -2.30
C ARG A 226 -16.47 14.66 -3.39
N MET A 227 -16.80 15.24 -4.54
CA MET A 227 -15.88 15.38 -5.69
C MET A 227 -14.75 16.35 -5.37
N LYS A 228 -15.04 17.44 -4.65
CA LYS A 228 -14.03 18.39 -4.17
C LYS A 228 -13.01 17.71 -3.26
N ILE A 229 -13.49 16.99 -2.24
CA ILE A 229 -12.62 16.22 -1.34
C ILE A 229 -11.81 15.19 -2.14
N SER A 230 -12.44 14.50 -3.10
CA SER A 230 -11.74 13.53 -3.94
C SER A 230 -10.64 14.17 -4.79
N SER A 231 -10.89 15.33 -5.41
CA SER A 231 -9.88 16.03 -6.20
C SER A 231 -8.69 16.51 -5.38
N GLU A 232 -8.94 16.96 -4.14
CA GLU A 232 -7.89 17.44 -3.24
C GLU A 232 -7.02 16.28 -2.70
N MET A 233 -7.60 15.10 -2.50
CA MET A 233 -6.90 13.95 -1.88
C MET A 233 -6.15 13.06 -2.87
N MET A 234 -6.50 13.05 -4.15
CA MET A 234 -5.78 12.27 -5.18
C MET A 234 -4.33 12.75 -5.31
N PRO A 235 -3.32 11.90 -5.56
CA PRO A 235 -1.97 12.33 -5.92
C PRO A 235 -1.93 12.98 -7.32
N VAL A 236 -0.88 13.77 -7.61
CA VAL A 236 -0.77 14.51 -8.89
C VAL A 236 -0.80 13.61 -10.13
N GLU A 237 -0.22 12.41 -10.04
CA GLU A 237 -0.27 11.39 -11.11
C GLU A 237 -1.72 10.94 -11.39
N GLU A 238 -2.51 10.67 -10.34
CA GLU A 238 -3.90 10.24 -10.49
C GLU A 238 -4.79 11.38 -10.99
N VAL A 239 -4.53 12.62 -10.56
CA VAL A 239 -5.19 13.81 -11.13
C VAL A 239 -4.89 13.91 -12.63
N TRP A 240 -3.64 13.72 -13.05
CA TRP A 240 -3.26 13.73 -14.45
C TRP A 240 -3.89 12.58 -15.24
N ASP A 241 -3.92 11.37 -14.70
CA ASP A 241 -4.61 10.22 -15.28
C ASP A 241 -6.09 10.50 -15.48
N THR A 242 -6.77 10.99 -14.45
CA THR A 242 -8.18 11.38 -14.51
C THR A 242 -8.44 12.34 -15.66
N VAL A 243 -7.62 13.38 -15.80
CA VAL A 243 -7.74 14.35 -16.88
C VAL A 243 -7.54 13.71 -18.27
N LYS A 244 -6.62 12.74 -18.41
CA LYS A 244 -6.43 11.99 -19.66
C LYS A 244 -7.67 11.16 -20.02
N TYR A 245 -8.38 10.63 -19.02
CA TYR A 245 -9.57 9.81 -19.23
C TYR A 245 -10.86 10.62 -19.44
N LEU A 246 -10.94 11.87 -18.97
CA LEU A 246 -12.15 12.70 -19.13
C LEU A 246 -12.74 12.73 -20.56
N PRO A 247 -11.95 12.92 -21.64
CA PRO A 247 -12.49 12.95 -22.99
C PRO A 247 -13.08 11.62 -23.47
N SER A 248 -12.79 10.51 -22.78
CA SER A 248 -13.32 9.18 -23.10
C SER A 248 -14.67 8.90 -22.45
N LEU A 249 -15.10 9.72 -21.48
CA LEU A 249 -16.38 9.56 -20.81
C LEU A 249 -17.53 9.88 -21.76
N GLN A 250 -18.55 9.02 -21.79
CA GLN A 250 -19.73 9.25 -22.63
C GLN A 250 -20.59 10.39 -22.09
N TYR A 251 -20.72 10.44 -20.77
CA TYR A 251 -21.39 11.50 -20.03
C TYR A 251 -20.38 12.06 -19.04
N SER A 252 -20.28 13.38 -18.98
CA SER A 252 -19.36 14.08 -18.09
C SER A 252 -20.01 15.36 -17.61
N TRP A 253 -19.54 15.85 -16.47
CA TRP A 253 -20.06 17.03 -15.82
C TRP A 253 -19.06 18.18 -15.92
N LYS A 254 -19.39 19.21 -16.72
CA LYS A 254 -18.50 20.35 -16.99
C LYS A 254 -17.93 21.04 -15.73
N PRO A 255 -18.70 21.20 -14.64
CA PRO A 255 -18.13 21.71 -13.38
C PRO A 255 -16.98 20.86 -12.86
N TYR A 256 -17.08 19.52 -12.90
CA TYR A 256 -16.03 18.63 -12.41
C TYR A 256 -14.84 18.55 -13.36
N GLU A 257 -15.08 18.61 -14.67
CA GLU A 257 -13.98 18.78 -15.63
C GLU A 257 -13.16 20.03 -15.31
N ARG A 258 -13.81 21.17 -15.07
CA ARG A 258 -13.12 22.41 -14.69
C ARG A 258 -12.38 22.26 -13.36
N LEU A 259 -13.04 21.67 -12.35
CA LEU A 259 -12.47 21.45 -11.03
C LEU A 259 -11.14 20.68 -11.09
N ILE A 260 -11.10 19.55 -11.79
CA ILE A 260 -9.88 18.73 -11.85
C ILE A 260 -8.76 19.42 -12.65
N TRP A 261 -9.12 20.20 -13.68
CA TRP A 261 -8.16 21.02 -14.43
C TRP A 261 -7.59 22.17 -13.59
N GLU A 262 -8.42 22.81 -12.76
CA GLU A 262 -8.02 23.84 -11.81
C GLU A 262 -7.10 23.27 -10.73
N GLU A 263 -7.42 22.08 -10.22
CA GLU A 263 -6.59 21.37 -9.25
C GLU A 263 -5.21 21.00 -9.83
N LEU A 264 -5.18 20.45 -11.04
CA LEU A 264 -3.93 20.16 -11.75
C LEU A 264 -3.09 21.43 -11.96
N SER A 265 -3.74 22.53 -12.34
CA SER A 265 -3.06 23.83 -12.55
C SER A 265 -2.52 24.39 -11.23
N THR A 266 -3.28 24.27 -10.14
CA THR A 266 -2.91 24.77 -8.81
C THR A 266 -1.69 24.02 -8.28
N ARG A 267 -1.68 22.69 -8.39
CA ARG A 267 -0.55 21.86 -7.94
C ARG A 267 0.71 22.10 -8.76
N THR A 268 0.60 22.14 -10.07
CA THR A 268 1.76 22.38 -10.95
C THR A 268 2.39 23.76 -10.70
N ASN A 269 1.60 24.77 -10.32
CA ASN A 269 2.10 26.08 -9.90
C ASN A 269 2.79 26.10 -8.52
N GLN A 270 2.64 25.05 -7.72
CA GLN A 270 3.33 24.86 -6.45
C GLN A 270 4.60 24.03 -6.59
N PHE A 271 4.96 23.58 -7.79
CA PHE A 271 6.20 22.85 -8.02
C PHE A 271 7.39 23.80 -7.96
N TYR A 272 8.32 23.55 -7.05
CA TYR A 272 9.51 24.38 -6.86
C TYR A 272 10.82 23.61 -6.78
N ASN A 273 10.80 22.27 -6.71
CA ASN A 273 12.01 21.45 -6.60
C ASN A 273 11.90 20.16 -7.43
N GLU A 274 13.01 19.41 -7.52
CA GLU A 274 13.08 18.13 -8.23
C GLU A 274 12.20 17.03 -7.65
N LEU A 275 11.84 17.08 -6.37
CA LEU A 275 11.08 16.04 -5.67
C LEU A 275 9.62 16.04 -6.12
N HIS A 276 9.02 17.23 -6.28
CA HIS A 276 7.65 17.33 -6.79
C HIS A 276 7.55 16.78 -8.22
N VAL A 277 8.61 16.96 -9.04
CA VAL A 277 8.67 16.39 -10.39
C VAL A 277 8.84 14.87 -10.36
N ASP A 278 9.54 14.32 -9.34
CA ASP A 278 9.70 12.88 -9.15
C ASP A 278 8.43 12.15 -8.68
N GLU A 279 7.40 12.86 -8.21
CA GLU A 279 6.08 12.27 -7.94
C GLU A 279 5.39 11.80 -9.23
N ILE A 280 5.83 12.31 -10.38
CA ILE A 280 5.27 12.00 -11.70
C ILE A 280 6.09 10.88 -12.34
N SER A 281 5.40 9.86 -12.86
CA SER A 281 6.04 8.68 -13.47
C SER A 281 6.80 9.03 -14.76
N ASP A 282 6.21 9.90 -15.59
CA ASP A 282 6.80 10.45 -16.81
C ASP A 282 6.74 11.99 -16.82
N PRO A 283 7.75 12.66 -16.22
CA PRO A 283 7.82 14.12 -16.18
C PRO A 283 7.87 14.79 -17.56
N ILE A 284 8.42 14.10 -18.57
CA ILE A 284 8.58 14.64 -19.92
C ILE A 284 7.24 14.62 -20.64
N ALA A 285 6.53 13.50 -20.62
CA ALA A 285 5.20 13.40 -21.19
C ALA A 285 4.22 14.32 -20.46
N PHE A 286 4.36 14.48 -19.14
CA PHE A 286 3.57 15.42 -18.38
C PHE A 286 3.83 16.88 -18.76
N MET A 287 5.10 17.29 -18.90
CA MET A 287 5.47 18.62 -19.39
C MET A 287 4.88 18.89 -20.79
N GLN A 288 5.00 17.92 -21.71
CA GLN A 288 4.43 18.04 -23.05
C GLN A 288 2.90 18.11 -23.03
N PHE A 289 2.27 17.35 -22.15
CA PHE A 289 0.83 17.37 -21.92
C PHE A 289 0.36 18.75 -21.44
N LEU A 290 1.01 19.32 -20.41
CA LEU A 290 0.70 20.68 -19.93
C LEU A 290 0.88 21.72 -21.03
N ARG A 291 1.92 21.60 -21.86
CA ARG A 291 2.17 22.50 -23.00
C ARG A 291 1.05 22.41 -24.03
N LEU A 292 0.66 21.20 -24.43
CA LEU A 292 -0.42 20.96 -25.39
C LEU A 292 -1.74 21.61 -24.95
N HIS A 293 -2.01 21.56 -23.65
CA HIS A 293 -3.21 22.13 -23.04
C HIS A 293 -3.06 23.61 -22.62
N LYS A 294 -1.93 24.27 -22.94
CA LYS A 294 -1.63 25.67 -22.56
C LYS A 294 -1.70 25.92 -21.04
N LYS A 295 -1.30 24.93 -20.25
CA LYS A 295 -1.25 24.96 -18.77
C LYS A 295 0.17 24.87 -18.21
N LEU A 296 1.18 24.85 -19.07
CA LEU A 296 2.59 24.84 -18.65
C LEU A 296 2.98 26.21 -18.06
N ASP A 297 3.46 26.21 -16.82
CA ASP A 297 3.86 27.42 -16.09
C ASP A 297 5.39 27.53 -15.90
N LYS A 298 5.87 28.76 -15.71
CA LYS A 298 7.28 29.05 -15.44
C LYS A 298 7.80 28.33 -14.19
N ARG A 299 7.00 28.23 -13.11
CA ARG A 299 7.40 27.58 -11.86
C ARG A 299 7.67 26.10 -12.05
N PHE A 300 6.76 25.40 -12.74
CA PHE A 300 6.95 24.01 -13.12
C PHE A 300 8.21 23.83 -13.97
N MET A 301 8.47 24.71 -14.94
CA MET A 301 9.70 24.66 -15.73
C MET A 301 10.97 24.91 -14.91
N GLY A 302 10.90 25.71 -13.84
CA GLY A 302 11.98 25.86 -12.85
C GLY A 302 12.24 24.57 -12.08
N ALA A 303 11.19 23.92 -11.58
CA ALA A 303 11.28 22.61 -10.94
C ALA A 303 11.82 21.54 -11.91
N MET A 304 11.40 21.58 -13.18
CA MET A 304 11.86 20.69 -14.23
C MET A 304 13.35 20.86 -14.55
N ALA A 305 13.86 22.10 -14.49
CA ALA A 305 15.30 22.39 -14.61
C ALA A 305 16.10 21.79 -13.45
N ALA A 306 15.60 21.93 -12.21
CA ALA A 306 16.20 21.33 -11.03
C ALA A 306 16.19 19.78 -11.10
N TRP A 307 15.08 19.21 -11.57
CA TRP A 307 14.95 17.78 -11.83
C TRP A 307 15.96 17.30 -12.88
N ALA A 308 16.08 17.99 -14.02
CA ALA A 308 17.01 17.63 -15.08
C ALA A 308 18.47 17.59 -14.58
N ARG A 309 18.86 18.54 -13.72
CA ARG A 309 20.19 18.55 -13.09
C ARG A 309 20.47 17.26 -12.31
N VAL A 310 19.49 16.73 -11.58
CA VAL A 310 19.64 15.51 -10.77
C VAL A 310 19.47 14.25 -11.62
N ALA A 311 18.46 14.21 -12.47
CA ALA A 311 18.09 13.05 -13.28
C ALA A 311 19.20 12.63 -14.25
N VAL A 312 20.03 13.56 -14.71
CA VAL A 312 21.21 13.27 -15.56
C VAL A 312 22.26 12.37 -14.87
N TYR A 313 22.32 12.37 -13.53
CA TYR A 313 23.21 11.50 -12.75
C TYR A 313 22.64 10.10 -12.51
N ARG A 314 21.35 9.87 -12.77
CA ARG A 314 20.70 8.59 -12.47
C ARG A 314 21.15 7.50 -13.45
N PRO A 315 21.30 6.24 -12.99
CA PRO A 315 21.55 5.13 -13.88
C PRO A 315 20.32 4.88 -14.76
N THR A 316 20.52 4.38 -15.98
CA THR A 316 19.42 4.00 -16.86
C THR A 316 18.84 2.66 -16.37
N SER A 317 17.92 2.70 -15.41
CA SER A 317 17.26 1.51 -14.86
C SER A 317 15.75 1.57 -15.06
N ARG A 318 15.06 0.43 -14.88
CA ARG A 318 13.57 0.38 -14.91
C ARG A 318 12.92 1.21 -13.80
N THR A 319 13.66 1.54 -12.74
CA THR A 319 13.18 2.22 -11.54
C THR A 319 13.55 3.69 -11.47
N SER A 320 14.42 4.18 -12.35
CA SER A 320 14.84 5.58 -12.36
C SER A 320 14.96 6.11 -13.78
N ARG A 321 14.13 7.11 -14.10
CA ARG A 321 14.12 7.74 -15.42
C ARG A 321 15.22 8.79 -15.52
N ARG A 322 15.97 8.72 -16.61
CA ARG A 322 16.98 9.71 -17.01
C ARG A 322 16.55 10.35 -18.34
N PRO A 323 16.66 11.68 -18.51
CA PRO A 323 16.37 12.31 -19.80
C PRO A 323 17.40 11.91 -20.86
N THR A 324 16.91 11.63 -22.07
CA THR A 324 17.74 11.47 -23.26
C THR A 324 18.34 12.82 -23.70
N ALA A 325 19.32 12.79 -24.60
CA ALA A 325 19.92 14.02 -25.13
C ALA A 325 18.88 14.96 -25.78
N ARG A 326 17.90 14.37 -26.49
CA ARG A 326 16.81 15.13 -27.14
C ARG A 326 15.86 15.74 -26.11
N GLU A 327 15.46 14.96 -25.11
CA GLU A 327 14.59 15.44 -24.03
C GLU A 327 15.27 16.52 -23.19
N LEU A 328 16.57 16.40 -22.93
CA LEU A 328 17.33 17.42 -22.22
C LEU A 328 17.42 18.73 -23.02
N ALA A 329 17.62 18.66 -24.34
CA ALA A 329 17.57 19.83 -25.20
C ALA A 329 16.19 20.50 -25.18
N LEU A 330 15.12 19.70 -25.26
CA LEU A 330 13.73 20.17 -25.13
C LEU A 330 13.47 20.91 -23.82
N ILE A 331 13.96 20.38 -22.68
CA ILE A 331 13.83 21.06 -21.38
C ILE A 331 14.53 22.41 -21.41
N VAL A 332 15.76 22.48 -21.95
CA VAL A 332 16.53 23.73 -22.03
C VAL A 332 15.80 24.76 -22.90
N ASP A 333 15.30 24.37 -24.06
CA ASP A 333 14.58 25.25 -24.98
C ASP A 333 13.31 25.81 -24.32
N TYR A 334 12.52 24.96 -23.65
CA TYR A 334 11.32 25.41 -22.95
C TYR A 334 11.63 26.25 -21.71
N CYS A 335 12.71 25.97 -20.98
CA CYS A 335 13.13 26.85 -19.89
C CYS A 335 13.46 28.25 -20.42
N GLN A 336 14.10 28.37 -21.59
CA GLN A 336 14.37 29.67 -22.21
C GLN A 336 13.08 30.37 -22.68
N GLU A 337 12.19 29.63 -23.36
CA GLU A 337 10.89 30.14 -23.86
C GLU A 337 10.04 30.72 -22.71
N TYR A 338 9.98 30.03 -21.56
CA TYR A 338 9.22 30.45 -20.39
C TYR A 338 10.01 31.37 -19.43
N GLY A 339 11.21 31.81 -19.81
CA GLY A 339 12.01 32.79 -19.07
C GLY A 339 12.59 32.29 -17.74
N VAL A 340 12.81 30.98 -17.61
CA VAL A 340 13.54 30.33 -16.51
C VAL A 340 15.05 30.52 -16.74
N GLY A 341 15.73 31.18 -15.81
CA GLY A 341 17.18 31.47 -15.92
C GLY A 341 17.56 32.74 -16.71
N ALA A 342 16.59 33.55 -17.16
CA ALA A 342 16.86 34.81 -17.86
C ALA A 342 17.30 35.97 -16.93
N LYS A 343 16.83 35.98 -15.66
CA LYS A 343 17.22 36.94 -14.60
C LYS A 343 17.79 36.26 -13.35
N ASP A 344 17.66 34.94 -13.28
CA ASP A 344 17.87 34.12 -12.10
C ASP A 344 19.15 33.31 -12.30
N VAL A 345 20.24 33.76 -11.67
CA VAL A 345 21.60 33.28 -11.89
C VAL A 345 21.68 31.77 -11.56
N ASP A 346 20.98 31.36 -10.51
CA ASP A 346 20.97 29.97 -10.03
C ASP A 346 20.37 29.01 -11.06
N ASN A 347 19.21 29.33 -11.63
CA ASN A 347 18.55 28.46 -12.60
C ASN A 347 19.31 28.35 -13.94
N LYS A 348 20.01 29.42 -14.36
CA LYS A 348 20.89 29.36 -15.53
C LYS A 348 22.09 28.43 -15.27
N HIS A 349 22.70 28.51 -14.10
CA HIS A 349 23.79 27.61 -13.70
C HIS A 349 23.33 26.16 -13.57
N VAL A 350 22.10 25.93 -13.08
CA VAL A 350 21.49 24.59 -12.96
C VAL A 350 21.38 23.91 -14.32
N LEU A 351 20.85 24.59 -15.34
CA LEU A 351 20.70 24.04 -16.70
C LEU A 351 22.06 23.77 -17.37
N HIS A 352 22.99 24.73 -17.31
CA HIS A 352 24.34 24.53 -17.86
C HIS A 352 25.09 23.39 -17.15
N LYS A 353 24.91 23.24 -15.83
CA LYS A 353 25.47 22.13 -15.06
C LYS A 353 24.86 20.79 -15.48
N ALA A 354 23.55 20.72 -15.73
CA ALA A 354 22.88 19.53 -16.24
C ALA A 354 23.47 19.09 -17.58
N VAL A 355 23.57 20.01 -18.55
CA VAL A 355 24.11 19.76 -19.90
C VAL A 355 25.58 19.35 -19.84
N ARG A 356 26.42 20.08 -19.08
CA ARG A 356 27.85 19.77 -18.92
C ARG A 356 28.05 18.39 -18.32
N THR A 357 27.25 18.03 -17.32
CA THR A 357 27.31 16.70 -16.69
C THR A 357 26.88 15.61 -17.67
N PHE A 358 25.81 15.84 -18.43
CA PHE A 358 25.31 14.89 -19.40
C PHE A 358 26.37 14.59 -20.48
N ILE A 359 27.02 15.64 -20.99
CA ILE A 359 28.12 15.51 -21.97
C ILE A 359 29.35 14.84 -21.33
N GLY A 360 29.76 15.27 -20.14
CA GLY A 360 30.92 14.73 -19.43
C GLY A 360 30.81 13.24 -19.10
N SER A 361 29.60 12.79 -18.76
CA SER A 361 29.29 11.36 -18.53
C SER A 361 29.05 10.56 -19.81
N ARG A 362 29.22 11.16 -21.00
CA ARG A 362 28.87 10.58 -22.32
C ARG A 362 27.46 10.00 -22.36
N GLY A 363 26.49 10.71 -21.78
CA GLY A 363 25.12 10.21 -21.69
C GLY A 363 24.95 8.99 -20.76
N GLY A 364 25.90 8.72 -19.85
CA GLY A 364 25.85 7.59 -18.91
C GLY A 364 26.54 6.33 -19.39
N GLN A 365 27.22 6.37 -20.55
CA GLN A 365 27.99 5.24 -21.07
C GLN A 365 29.30 4.97 -20.31
N GLN A 366 29.68 5.85 -19.39
CA GLN A 366 30.82 5.61 -18.53
C GLN A 366 30.42 4.56 -17.48
N GLU A 367 30.87 3.31 -17.66
CA GLU A 367 30.71 2.26 -16.65
C GLU A 367 31.20 2.79 -15.30
N THR A 368 30.27 3.03 -14.38
CA THR A 368 30.61 3.16 -12.97
C THR A 368 31.23 1.83 -12.60
N LYS A 369 32.57 1.81 -12.41
CA LYS A 369 33.28 0.65 -11.88
C LYS A 369 32.64 0.32 -10.53
N LEU A 370 31.70 -0.63 -10.53
CA LEU A 370 31.20 -1.24 -9.31
C LEU A 370 32.43 -1.77 -8.60
N ASN A 371 32.78 -1.15 -7.47
CA ASN A 371 33.75 -1.73 -6.55
C ASN A 371 33.14 -3.06 -6.11
N LYS A 372 33.53 -4.15 -6.80
CA LYS A 372 33.19 -5.52 -6.41
C LYS A 372 33.68 -5.68 -4.98
N ARG A 373 32.77 -5.63 -4.00
CA ARG A 373 33.09 -6.04 -2.64
C ARG A 373 33.38 -7.55 -2.72
N PRO A 374 34.52 -8.04 -2.21
CA PRO A 374 34.77 -9.48 -2.19
C PRO A 374 33.68 -10.15 -1.35
N LEU A 375 33.16 -11.28 -1.84
CA LEU A 375 32.29 -12.17 -1.07
C LEU A 375 33.05 -12.57 0.20
N MET A 376 32.67 -12.00 1.35
CA MET A 376 33.18 -12.48 2.64
C MET A 376 32.41 -13.74 3.00
N TYR A 377 33.12 -14.87 3.11
CA TYR A 377 32.55 -16.11 3.62
C TYR A 377 32.11 -15.91 5.07
N MET A 378 30.80 -16.03 5.33
CA MET A 378 30.25 -16.03 6.68
C MET A 378 30.44 -17.41 7.33
N ARG A 379 31.00 -17.46 8.55
CA ARG A 379 31.17 -18.70 9.34
C ARG A 379 29.80 -19.33 9.64
N ARG A 380 29.74 -20.67 9.67
CA ARG A 380 28.56 -21.53 9.97
C ARG A 380 27.44 -21.61 8.92
N ARG A 381 27.56 -20.97 7.76
CA ARG A 381 26.75 -21.33 6.58
C ARG A 381 27.35 -22.57 5.88
N ARG A 382 26.50 -23.55 5.57
CA ARG A 382 26.85 -24.63 4.64
C ARG A 382 26.84 -24.06 3.23
N TYR A 383 28.02 -23.85 2.65
CA TYR A 383 28.15 -23.53 1.24
C TYR A 383 28.26 -24.85 0.47
N VAL A 384 27.31 -25.11 -0.41
CA VAL A 384 27.44 -26.21 -1.37
C VAL A 384 28.40 -25.72 -2.44
N ARG A 385 29.52 -26.43 -2.59
CA ARG A 385 30.43 -26.22 -3.72
C ARG A 385 29.71 -26.69 -4.98
N ALA A 386 29.16 -25.75 -5.75
CA ALA A 386 28.74 -25.97 -7.12
C ALA A 386 29.92 -25.63 -8.03
N ASP A 387 30.11 -26.39 -9.09
CA ASP A 387 31.06 -26.04 -10.13
C ASP A 387 30.62 -24.72 -10.79
N ASP A 388 31.59 -23.85 -11.07
CA ASP A 388 31.34 -22.57 -11.72
C ASP A 388 30.75 -22.86 -13.12
N PRO A 389 29.54 -22.37 -13.46
CA PRO A 389 28.91 -22.65 -14.76
C PRO A 389 29.74 -22.18 -15.96
N TYR A 390 30.82 -21.41 -15.75
CA TYR A 390 31.76 -21.02 -16.79
C TYR A 390 32.99 -21.91 -16.92
N THR A 391 33.20 -22.90 -16.04
CA THR A 391 34.34 -23.83 -16.15
C THR A 391 34.27 -24.72 -17.39
N GLU A 392 33.08 -24.99 -17.92
CA GLU A 392 32.91 -25.74 -19.19
C GLU A 392 33.15 -24.90 -20.45
N SER A 393 33.15 -23.56 -20.33
CA SER A 393 33.22 -22.66 -21.51
C SER A 393 34.64 -22.33 -21.99
N GLY A 394 35.69 -22.83 -21.34
CA GLY A 394 37.09 -22.63 -21.76
C GLY A 394 37.60 -21.17 -21.71
N LEU A 395 36.76 -20.21 -21.30
CA LEU A 395 37.13 -18.80 -21.20
C LEU A 395 37.83 -18.52 -19.87
N ARG A 396 39.17 -18.55 -19.87
CA ARG A 396 39.95 -18.09 -18.72
C ARG A 396 39.74 -16.58 -18.50
N PRO A 397 39.45 -16.12 -17.27
CA PRO A 397 39.39 -14.70 -16.99
C PRO A 397 40.79 -14.06 -17.08
N VAL A 398 40.85 -12.93 -17.79
CA VAL A 398 42.06 -12.12 -18.00
C VAL A 398 42.69 -11.72 -16.66
N THR A 399 43.94 -12.13 -16.43
CA THR A 399 44.72 -11.74 -15.26
C THR A 399 45.14 -10.27 -15.39
N ILE A 400 44.46 -9.37 -14.70
CA ILE A 400 44.87 -7.96 -14.62
C ILE A 400 46.11 -7.88 -13.72
N ARG A 401 47.28 -7.65 -14.31
CA ARG A 401 48.53 -7.34 -13.58
C ARG A 401 48.36 -6.02 -12.82
N ARG A 402 48.51 -6.04 -11.48
CA ARG A 402 48.65 -4.82 -10.67
C ARG A 402 50.08 -4.26 -10.84
N PRO A 403 50.28 -2.94 -11.01
CA PRO A 403 51.61 -2.36 -10.90
C PRO A 403 52.05 -2.30 -9.43
N LEU A 404 53.31 -2.66 -9.19
CA LEU A 404 54.01 -2.51 -7.91
C LEU A 404 54.02 -1.05 -7.47
N ARG A 405 53.59 -0.76 -6.24
CA ARG A 405 53.78 0.55 -5.60
C ARG A 405 54.96 0.46 -4.63
N ASN A 406 56.05 1.14 -4.99
CA ASN A 406 57.19 1.39 -4.11
C ASN A 406 56.80 2.23 -2.90
N GLY A 407 57.51 2.00 -1.80
CA GLY A 407 57.27 2.57 -0.48
C GLY A 407 57.46 4.08 -0.39
N GLY A 408 56.79 4.67 0.61
CA GLY A 408 56.93 6.06 1.01
C GLY A 408 56.06 6.31 2.24
N SER A 409 56.72 6.70 3.33
CA SER A 409 56.24 6.81 4.70
C SER A 409 55.16 7.87 4.96
N TRP A 410 54.41 7.64 6.03
CA TRP A 410 53.55 8.58 6.74
C TRP A 410 54.18 9.96 6.98
N LYS A 411 53.39 11.03 6.79
CA LYS A 411 53.39 12.22 7.65
C LYS A 411 51.96 12.75 7.81
N SER A 412 51.55 12.88 9.06
CA SER A 412 50.39 13.65 9.51
C SER A 412 50.76 15.13 9.68
N SER A 413 49.72 15.94 9.92
CA SER A 413 49.69 17.36 10.33
C SER A 413 49.72 18.41 9.20
N ARG A 414 48.60 19.12 8.99
CA ARG A 414 48.18 20.30 9.77
C ARG A 414 46.78 20.78 9.36
N GLU A 415 46.08 21.31 10.35
CA GLU A 415 44.75 21.90 10.33
C GLU A 415 44.67 23.15 9.45
N ALA A 416 43.49 23.39 8.84
CA ALA A 416 42.91 24.72 8.66
C ALA A 416 41.40 24.60 8.43
N GLN A 417 40.65 25.32 9.26
CA GLN A 417 39.19 25.47 9.30
C GLN A 417 38.62 25.99 7.97
N ILE A 418 37.48 25.48 7.51
CA ILE A 418 36.47 26.27 6.77
C ILE A 418 35.05 25.85 7.19
N SER A 419 34.26 26.88 7.44
CA SER A 419 32.87 26.97 7.87
C SER A 419 31.82 26.50 6.84
N THR A 420 30.75 25.91 7.39
CA THR A 420 29.32 26.02 7.02
C THR A 420 28.96 26.44 5.59
N ALA A 421 28.30 25.52 4.86
CA ALA A 421 26.99 25.72 4.22
C ALA A 421 26.77 24.62 3.18
N GLU A 422 26.11 23.51 3.54
CA GLU A 422 25.51 22.57 2.57
C GLU A 422 24.63 21.54 3.32
N GLY A 423 23.47 22.00 3.78
CA GLY A 423 22.41 21.17 4.37
C GLY A 423 21.16 21.27 3.51
N GLY A 424 20.91 20.29 2.64
CA GLY A 424 19.68 20.26 1.85
C GLY A 424 19.53 19.06 0.92
N ALA A 425 20.62 18.58 0.33
CA ALA A 425 20.54 17.56 -0.71
C ALA A 425 20.63 16.09 -0.23
N ARG A 426 20.62 15.83 1.09
CA ARG A 426 20.75 14.47 1.62
C ARG A 426 19.44 13.76 1.98
N LYS A 427 18.29 14.43 2.12
CA LYS A 427 17.09 13.83 2.75
C LYS A 427 16.23 12.89 1.88
N ALA A 428 16.36 12.89 0.54
CA ALA A 428 15.38 12.21 -0.32
C ALA A 428 15.75 10.79 -0.80
N MET A 429 17.00 10.34 -0.66
CA MET A 429 17.39 8.94 -0.94
C MET A 429 17.31 8.00 0.28
N TRP A 430 16.67 8.45 1.36
CA TRP A 430 16.73 7.81 2.68
C TRP A 430 15.60 6.81 2.98
N ASN A 431 14.44 6.93 2.31
CA ASN A 431 13.20 6.26 2.77
C ASN A 431 13.06 4.76 2.47
N TYR A 432 13.92 4.15 1.64
CA TYR A 432 13.93 2.69 1.40
C TYR A 432 15.06 1.95 2.11
N TRP A 433 16.01 2.66 2.74
CA TRP A 433 17.24 2.09 3.32
C TRP A 433 17.44 2.41 4.81
N LEU A 434 16.56 3.20 5.42
CA LEU A 434 16.71 3.69 6.79
C LEU A 434 16.57 2.59 7.85
N LEU A 435 15.55 1.73 7.77
CA LEU A 435 15.40 0.62 8.72
C LEU A 435 16.57 -0.37 8.65
N PRO A 436 17.04 -0.82 7.47
CA PRO A 436 18.24 -1.64 7.39
C PRO A 436 19.49 -0.93 7.91
N LYS A 437 19.66 0.38 7.74
CA LYS A 437 20.80 1.14 8.29
C LYS A 437 20.71 1.32 9.80
N ILE A 438 19.54 1.63 10.34
CA ILE A 438 19.29 1.83 11.77
C ILE A 438 19.41 0.49 12.51
N TYR A 439 18.78 -0.56 11.98
CA TYR A 439 18.91 -1.94 12.43
C TYR A 439 20.37 -2.43 12.30
N GLN A 440 21.06 -2.10 11.20
CA GLN A 440 22.51 -2.34 11.06
C GLN A 440 23.36 -1.52 12.02
N ILE A 441 23.00 -0.31 12.42
CA ILE A 441 23.79 0.47 13.40
C ILE A 441 23.76 -0.21 14.76
N VAL A 442 22.62 -0.76 15.19
CA VAL A 442 22.55 -1.52 16.46
C VAL A 442 23.21 -2.89 16.34
N HIS A 443 23.02 -3.60 15.23
CA HIS A 443 23.69 -4.89 14.99
C HIS A 443 25.21 -4.76 14.76
N SER A 444 25.68 -3.65 14.18
CA SER A 444 27.12 -3.38 14.04
C SER A 444 27.73 -2.79 15.32
N ALA A 445 26.94 -2.15 16.18
CA ALA A 445 27.36 -1.73 17.52
C ALA A 445 27.41 -2.91 18.52
N SER A 446 26.62 -3.97 18.30
CA SER A 446 26.69 -5.21 19.08
C SER A 446 27.94 -6.04 18.72
N GLU A 447 28.44 -5.93 17.49
CA GLU A 447 29.74 -6.47 17.03
C GLU A 447 30.93 -5.68 17.62
N GLY A 448 31.12 -5.73 18.94
CA GLY A 448 32.32 -5.18 19.60
C GLY A 448 32.11 -4.54 20.97
N SER A 449 30.87 -4.55 21.48
CA SER A 449 30.59 -4.02 22.82
C SER A 449 31.03 -5.01 23.90
N THR A 450 32.03 -4.58 24.67
CA THR A 450 32.50 -5.25 25.88
C THR A 450 31.40 -5.21 26.94
N SER A 451 31.29 -6.26 27.75
CA SER A 451 30.37 -6.32 28.89
C SER A 451 30.71 -5.35 30.03
N LYS A 452 31.81 -4.59 29.87
CA LYS A 452 32.27 -3.55 30.79
C LYS A 452 31.53 -2.24 30.56
N TRP A 453 31.16 -1.59 31.65
CA TRP A 453 30.55 -0.26 31.69
C TRP A 453 31.35 0.78 30.87
N LYS A 454 30.66 1.62 30.09
CA LYS A 454 31.29 2.66 29.25
C LYS A 454 30.79 4.09 29.54
N GLY A 455 30.01 4.28 30.60
CA GLY A 455 29.48 5.58 31.00
C GLY A 455 27.97 5.70 30.85
N ALA A 456 27.42 6.69 31.56
CA ALA A 456 25.98 6.91 31.64
C ALA A 456 25.39 7.35 30.29
N PHE A 457 24.16 6.93 30.03
CA PHE A 457 23.42 7.31 28.83
C PHE A 457 21.92 7.33 29.11
N SER A 458 21.16 7.91 28.19
CA SER A 458 19.70 7.85 28.21
C SER A 458 19.16 7.21 26.94
N PHE A 459 18.00 6.58 27.03
CA PHE A 459 17.23 6.10 25.89
C PHE A 459 15.76 6.45 26.05
N VAL A 460 15.02 6.45 24.94
CA VAL A 460 13.57 6.73 24.95
C VAL A 460 12.80 5.44 24.69
N GLN A 461 11.80 5.18 25.52
CA GLN A 461 10.82 4.11 25.32
C GLN A 461 9.46 4.72 24.95
N MET A 462 9.01 4.37 23.75
CA MET A 462 7.67 4.60 23.23
C MET A 462 6.89 3.27 23.23
N ALA A 463 5.57 3.34 23.11
CA ALA A 463 4.72 2.19 22.86
C ALA A 463 3.52 2.59 22.02
N ASP A 464 2.87 1.60 21.41
CA ASP A 464 1.52 1.71 20.84
C ASP A 464 1.37 2.93 19.93
N THR A 465 2.21 3.00 18.89
CA THR A 465 2.04 4.04 17.85
C THR A 465 0.71 3.84 17.14
N GLN A 466 0.38 2.56 16.90
CA GLN A 466 -0.88 1.98 16.46
C GLN A 466 -1.67 2.88 15.50
N LEU A 467 -0.99 3.28 14.42
CA LEU A 467 -1.60 4.14 13.40
C LEU A 467 -2.86 3.47 12.84
N GLY A 468 -4.00 4.15 12.91
CA GLY A 468 -5.30 3.60 12.51
C GLY A 468 -6.24 3.23 13.66
N MET A 469 -5.76 3.19 14.91
CA MET A 469 -6.59 2.77 16.05
C MET A 469 -7.73 3.74 16.35
N PHE A 470 -7.50 5.05 16.28
CA PHE A 470 -8.43 6.05 16.82
C PHE A 470 -9.82 5.96 16.16
N LYS A 471 -9.86 5.60 14.87
CA LYS A 471 -11.10 5.38 14.13
C LYS A 471 -11.19 4.01 13.48
N HIS A 472 -10.55 3.00 14.06
CA HIS A 472 -10.65 1.61 13.59
C HIS A 472 -10.39 1.44 12.08
N ASP A 473 -9.40 2.15 11.55
CA ASP A 473 -9.05 2.18 10.12
C ASP A 473 -10.16 2.71 9.17
N GLU A 474 -11.25 3.30 9.67
CA GLU A 474 -12.38 3.75 8.85
C GLU A 474 -12.11 5.05 8.08
N GLU A 475 -11.39 6.00 8.69
CA GLU A 475 -11.19 7.35 8.14
C GLU A 475 -9.75 7.86 8.38
N TRP A 476 -8.83 7.61 7.44
CA TRP A 476 -7.40 7.99 7.58
C TRP A 476 -7.15 9.49 7.81
N GLN A 477 -8.04 10.38 7.36
CA GLN A 477 -7.92 11.82 7.65
C GLN A 477 -8.06 12.14 9.14
N GLU A 478 -8.75 11.29 9.90
CA GLU A 478 -8.92 11.43 11.34
C GLU A 478 -7.75 10.83 12.13
N GLU A 479 -6.79 10.16 11.48
CA GLU A 479 -5.50 9.72 12.07
C GLU A 479 -4.44 10.84 12.06
N VAL A 480 -4.73 11.97 11.41
CA VAL A 480 -3.85 13.16 11.41
C VAL A 480 -3.43 13.59 12.81
N PRO A 481 -4.31 13.59 13.84
CA PRO A 481 -3.89 13.95 15.19
C PRO A 481 -3.01 12.88 15.84
N THR A 482 -3.26 11.57 15.66
CA THR A 482 -2.35 10.49 16.09
C THR A 482 -0.94 10.69 15.53
N VAL A 483 -0.86 10.95 14.21
CA VAL A 483 0.40 11.25 13.52
C VAL A 483 1.04 12.54 14.04
N ALA A 484 0.24 13.56 14.35
CA ALA A 484 0.72 14.82 14.91
C ALA A 484 1.31 14.64 16.31
N MET A 485 0.69 13.84 17.18
CA MET A 485 1.20 13.55 18.53
C MET A 485 2.54 12.82 18.45
N ALA A 486 2.60 11.75 17.66
CA ALA A 486 3.84 11.02 17.44
C ALA A 486 4.93 11.91 16.81
N SER A 487 4.58 12.79 15.86
CA SER A 487 5.52 13.75 15.26
C SER A 487 6.08 14.75 16.28
N ARG A 488 5.25 15.21 17.24
CA ARG A 488 5.71 16.08 18.35
C ARG A 488 6.69 15.33 19.25
N SER A 489 6.40 14.07 19.58
CA SER A 489 7.31 13.21 20.34
C SER A 489 8.64 13.01 19.62
N ILE A 490 8.62 12.74 18.31
CA ILE A 490 9.83 12.57 17.49
C ILE A 490 10.66 13.87 17.46
N SER A 491 10.00 15.02 17.29
CA SER A 491 10.67 16.33 17.34
C SER A 491 11.41 16.54 18.68
N TYR A 492 10.79 16.15 19.79
CA TYR A 492 11.41 16.24 21.10
C TYR A 492 12.55 15.22 21.29
N VAL A 493 12.42 13.99 20.77
CA VAL A 493 13.51 13.01 20.72
C VAL A 493 14.74 13.58 20.03
N ASN A 494 14.57 14.24 18.88
CA ASN A 494 15.68 14.83 18.13
C ASN A 494 16.39 15.95 18.91
N LYS A 495 15.65 16.68 19.77
CA LYS A 495 16.25 17.65 20.70
C LYS A 495 17.03 16.97 21.82
N LEU A 496 16.49 15.88 22.38
CA LEU A 496 17.11 15.12 23.48
C LEU A 496 18.38 14.37 23.05
N LYS A 497 18.42 13.90 21.80
CA LYS A 497 19.48 13.03 21.26
C LYS A 497 19.81 11.83 22.16
N PRO A 498 18.80 10.99 22.52
CA PRO A 498 19.05 9.79 23.29
C PRO A 498 19.98 8.83 22.55
N LYS A 499 20.55 7.88 23.29
CA LYS A 499 21.45 6.87 22.75
C LYS A 499 20.77 5.95 21.73
N PHE A 500 19.47 5.71 21.91
CA PHE A 500 18.56 5.05 20.98
C PHE A 500 17.10 5.29 21.43
N VAL A 501 16.16 4.93 20.56
CA VAL A 501 14.72 4.90 20.80
C VAL A 501 14.24 3.46 20.63
N VAL A 502 13.34 3.00 21.48
CA VAL A 502 12.61 1.74 21.30
C VAL A 502 11.10 1.98 21.28
N VAL A 503 10.39 1.27 20.41
CA VAL A 503 8.92 1.24 20.35
C VAL A 503 8.43 -0.15 20.75
N CYS A 504 7.75 -0.23 21.90
CA CYS A 504 7.21 -1.44 22.49
C CYS A 504 5.89 -1.89 21.86
N GLY A 505 5.96 -2.40 20.62
CA GLY A 505 4.84 -3.06 19.93
C GLY A 505 3.70 -2.15 19.50
N ASP A 506 2.73 -2.78 18.85
CA ASP A 506 1.59 -2.19 18.14
C ASP A 506 2.03 -0.96 17.34
N LEU A 507 2.89 -1.23 16.36
CA LEU A 507 3.46 -0.20 15.48
C LEU A 507 2.38 0.34 14.54
N ILE A 508 1.52 -0.55 14.07
CA ILE A 508 0.39 -0.29 13.17
C ILE A 508 -0.87 -0.97 13.71
N ASN A 509 -2.06 -0.51 13.30
CA ASN A 509 -3.33 -1.08 13.76
C ASN A 509 -3.79 -2.27 12.91
N ALA A 510 -3.48 -2.28 11.62
CA ALA A 510 -3.97 -3.27 10.67
C ALA A 510 -3.42 -4.67 10.97
N TRP A 511 -4.34 -5.61 11.16
CA TRP A 511 -4.05 -7.01 11.43
C TRP A 511 -3.28 -7.66 10.27
N PRO A 512 -2.53 -8.75 10.53
CA PRO A 512 -1.75 -9.44 9.50
C PRO A 512 -2.54 -9.86 8.24
N HIS A 513 -3.83 -10.18 8.38
CA HIS A 513 -4.68 -10.59 7.26
C HIS A 513 -5.18 -9.41 6.41
N GLN A 514 -5.14 -8.17 6.91
CA GLN A 514 -5.60 -6.96 6.22
C GLN A 514 -4.50 -6.38 5.30
N THR A 515 -4.03 -7.21 4.36
CA THR A 515 -2.80 -6.95 3.57
C THR A 515 -2.71 -5.55 2.93
N VAL A 516 -3.78 -5.04 2.30
CA VAL A 516 -3.78 -3.73 1.63
C VAL A 516 -3.63 -2.58 2.63
N VAL A 517 -4.49 -2.54 3.66
CA VAL A 517 -4.45 -1.49 4.70
C VAL A 517 -3.13 -1.55 5.46
N ARG A 518 -2.65 -2.76 5.75
CA ARG A 518 -1.37 -2.99 6.41
C ARG A 518 -0.20 -2.40 5.62
N GLU A 519 -0.12 -2.62 4.31
CA GLU A 519 0.97 -2.07 3.48
C GLU A 519 1.01 -0.54 3.55
N GLU A 520 -0.15 0.12 3.55
CA GLU A 520 -0.26 1.57 3.69
C GLU A 520 0.16 2.05 5.09
N GLN A 521 -0.28 1.37 6.15
CA GLN A 521 0.10 1.71 7.51
C GLN A 521 1.59 1.48 7.77
N VAL A 522 2.17 0.40 7.28
CA VAL A 522 3.63 0.14 7.34
C VAL A 522 4.39 1.28 6.66
N LYS A 523 3.94 1.72 5.49
CA LYS A 523 4.55 2.84 4.77
C LYS A 523 4.45 4.14 5.58
N SER A 524 3.29 4.43 6.15
CA SER A 524 3.04 5.62 6.97
C SER A 524 3.85 5.62 8.26
N TYR A 525 3.91 4.49 8.97
CA TYR A 525 4.75 4.31 10.16
C TYR A 525 6.22 4.56 9.83
N LYS A 526 6.73 3.97 8.74
CA LYS A 526 8.12 4.17 8.30
C LYS A 526 8.39 5.63 7.94
N ALA A 527 7.46 6.31 7.27
CA ALA A 527 7.60 7.72 6.93
C ALA A 527 7.60 8.60 8.20
N LEU A 528 6.71 8.33 9.15
CA LEU A 528 6.65 9.03 10.43
C LEU A 528 7.96 8.87 11.21
N MET A 529 8.38 7.64 11.45
CA MET A 529 9.57 7.33 12.25
C MET A 529 10.88 7.75 11.56
N SER A 530 10.89 7.89 10.23
CA SER A 530 12.06 8.43 9.48
C SER A 530 12.40 9.89 9.82
N GLN A 531 11.52 10.58 10.55
CA GLN A 531 11.78 11.93 11.05
C GLN A 531 12.74 11.95 12.25
N ILE A 532 13.00 10.81 12.90
CA ILE A 532 14.03 10.69 13.93
C ILE A 532 15.41 10.95 13.29
N ASP A 533 16.27 11.72 13.96
CA ASP A 533 17.62 12.03 13.48
C ASP A 533 18.40 10.75 13.15
N GLU A 534 19.10 10.76 12.02
CA GLU A 534 19.80 9.58 11.47
C GLU A 534 20.85 8.95 12.39
N ASP A 535 21.35 9.73 13.35
CA ASP A 535 22.34 9.31 14.34
C ASP A 535 21.72 8.61 15.56
N ILE A 536 20.39 8.64 15.71
CA ILE A 536 19.65 8.02 16.82
C ILE A 536 19.07 6.68 16.32
N PRO A 537 19.56 5.54 16.80
CA PRO A 537 18.99 4.25 16.41
C PRO A 537 17.55 4.08 16.91
N LEU A 538 16.67 3.58 16.05
CA LEU A 538 15.30 3.18 16.35
C LEU A 538 15.20 1.65 16.38
N LEU A 539 14.61 1.13 17.46
CA LEU A 539 14.36 -0.27 17.68
C LEU A 539 12.87 -0.53 17.78
N CYS A 540 12.43 -1.63 17.20
CA CYS A 540 11.04 -2.07 17.21
C CYS A 540 10.96 -3.46 17.82
N LEU A 541 9.86 -3.74 18.52
CA LEU A 541 9.39 -5.08 18.83
C LEU A 541 7.92 -5.18 18.44
N CYS A 542 7.40 -6.41 18.30
CA CYS A 542 6.04 -6.64 17.83
C CYS A 542 5.02 -6.59 18.96
N GLY A 543 3.84 -6.03 18.67
CA GLY A 543 2.62 -6.19 19.46
C GLY A 543 1.59 -7.11 18.79
N ASN A 544 0.43 -7.28 19.39
CA ASN A 544 -0.58 -8.20 18.88
C ASN A 544 -1.22 -7.72 17.57
N HIS A 545 -1.29 -6.41 17.30
CA HIS A 545 -1.72 -5.92 15.98
C HIS A 545 -0.66 -6.19 14.90
N ASP A 546 0.60 -6.31 15.30
CA ASP A 546 1.70 -6.55 14.36
C ASP A 546 1.79 -8.02 13.92
N VAL A 547 1.58 -8.98 14.83
CA VAL A 547 1.74 -10.44 14.56
C VAL A 547 0.46 -11.28 14.76
N GLY A 548 -0.64 -10.66 15.20
CA GLY A 548 -1.91 -11.31 15.51
C GLY A 548 -2.02 -11.79 16.95
N ASN A 549 -3.25 -11.95 17.47
CA ASN A 549 -3.49 -12.38 18.85
C ASN A 549 -2.99 -13.81 19.15
N ARG A 550 -2.87 -14.63 18.11
CA ARG A 550 -2.21 -15.93 18.12
C ARG A 550 -1.22 -15.97 16.95
N PRO A 551 0.06 -15.67 17.20
CA PRO A 551 1.04 -15.56 16.13
C PRO A 551 1.41 -16.96 15.60
N ASN A 552 1.78 -17.02 14.33
CA ASN A 552 2.33 -18.21 13.70
C ASN A 552 3.56 -17.83 12.86
N SER A 553 4.30 -18.82 12.35
CA SER A 553 5.53 -18.55 11.59
C SER A 553 5.28 -17.60 10.42
N ARG A 554 4.10 -17.63 9.78
CA ARG A 554 3.78 -16.73 8.66
C ARG A 554 3.58 -15.28 9.12
N THR A 555 2.86 -15.05 10.22
CA THR A 555 2.65 -13.68 10.73
C THR A 555 3.92 -13.09 11.32
N VAL A 556 4.76 -13.93 11.95
CA VAL A 556 6.11 -13.55 12.43
C VAL A 556 7.05 -13.24 11.26
N ASP A 557 7.03 -14.04 10.19
CA ASP A 557 7.80 -13.75 8.96
C ASP A 557 7.36 -12.45 8.30
N LEU A 558 6.05 -12.18 8.30
CA LEU A 558 5.48 -10.94 7.78
C LEU A 558 5.98 -9.72 8.57
N TYR A 559 5.93 -9.78 9.90
CA TYR A 559 6.53 -8.76 10.75
C TYR A 559 8.03 -8.61 10.49
N SER A 560 8.76 -9.71 10.43
CA SER A 560 10.22 -9.73 10.26
C SER A 560 10.66 -9.08 8.95
N ARG A 561 9.90 -9.29 7.88
CA ARG A 561 10.10 -8.63 6.59
C ARG A 561 9.93 -7.11 6.69
N ASP A 562 8.95 -6.66 7.47
CA ASP A 562 8.57 -5.25 7.51
C ASP A 562 9.40 -4.44 8.52
N PHE A 563 9.75 -5.03 9.67
CA PHE A 563 10.33 -4.32 10.83
C PHE A 563 11.62 -4.96 11.40
N GLY A 564 11.97 -6.18 11.00
CA GLY A 564 13.12 -6.94 11.51
C GLY A 564 12.74 -8.00 12.56
N ASP A 565 13.73 -8.71 13.09
CA ASP A 565 13.53 -9.84 13.99
C ASP A 565 12.56 -9.55 15.16
N ASP A 566 11.72 -10.53 15.50
CA ASP A 566 10.66 -10.41 16.52
C ASP A 566 11.16 -10.53 17.96
N TYR A 567 12.28 -11.23 18.18
CA TYR A 567 13.04 -11.21 19.43
C TYR A 567 14.54 -11.22 19.15
N TYR A 568 15.31 -10.48 19.95
CA TYR A 568 16.76 -10.34 19.77
C TYR A 568 17.42 -9.75 21.03
N THR A 569 18.75 -9.66 21.01
CA THR A 569 19.51 -8.95 22.04
C THR A 569 20.44 -7.91 21.42
N PHE A 570 20.77 -6.89 22.21
CA PHE A 570 21.82 -5.94 21.88
C PHE A 570 22.46 -5.41 23.16
N THR A 571 23.62 -4.78 23.04
CA THR A 571 24.32 -4.20 24.20
C THR A 571 24.68 -2.75 23.96
N VAL A 572 24.53 -1.93 24.99
CA VAL A 572 24.88 -0.50 24.97
C VAL A 572 25.53 -0.15 26.29
N GLY A 573 26.75 0.38 26.25
CA GLY A 573 27.43 0.90 27.43
C GLY A 573 27.72 -0.13 28.54
N GLY A 574 27.76 -1.43 28.23
CA GLY A 574 27.89 -2.50 29.23
C GLY A 574 26.56 -3.07 29.74
N VAL A 575 25.42 -2.57 29.24
CA VAL A 575 24.07 -3.07 29.54
C VAL A 575 23.60 -4.02 28.46
N LEU A 576 23.01 -5.14 28.85
CA LEU A 576 22.30 -6.06 27.97
C LEU A 576 20.83 -5.67 27.87
N PHE A 577 20.36 -5.51 26.65
CA PHE A 577 18.94 -5.38 26.34
C PHE A 577 18.44 -6.66 25.70
N VAL A 578 17.34 -7.18 26.22
CA VAL A 578 16.71 -8.41 25.74
C VAL A 578 15.31 -8.07 25.29
N VAL A 579 15.05 -8.24 24.00
CA VAL A 579 13.77 -7.96 23.35
C VAL A 579 13.05 -9.28 23.14
N THR A 580 11.81 -9.39 23.61
CA THR A 580 11.00 -10.62 23.51
C THR A 580 9.73 -10.39 22.73
N ASN A 581 9.32 -11.38 21.91
CA ASN A 581 7.98 -11.43 21.34
C ASN A 581 7.02 -12.00 22.40
N SER A 582 6.45 -11.10 23.21
CA SER A 582 5.54 -11.49 24.30
C SER A 582 4.18 -11.97 23.83
N ILE A 583 3.86 -11.78 22.55
CA ILE A 583 2.58 -12.23 21.98
C ILE A 583 2.55 -13.75 21.88
N ILE A 584 3.70 -14.40 21.70
CA ILE A 584 3.79 -15.87 21.64
C ILE A 584 3.24 -16.52 22.93
N PRO A 585 3.79 -16.25 24.14
CA PRO A 585 3.25 -16.84 25.36
C PRO A 585 1.85 -16.29 25.73
N TRP A 586 1.53 -15.04 25.36
CA TRP A 586 0.21 -14.44 25.60
C TRP A 586 -0.90 -14.99 24.70
N GLY A 587 -0.54 -15.47 23.51
CA GLY A 587 -1.45 -15.97 22.48
C GLY A 587 -1.68 -17.49 22.51
N LEU A 588 -1.00 -18.23 23.40
CA LEU A 588 -1.08 -19.71 23.48
C LEU A 588 -2.51 -20.25 23.66
N ASP A 589 -3.36 -19.52 24.38
CA ASP A 589 -4.76 -19.92 24.66
C ASP A 589 -5.78 -19.05 23.91
N ARG A 590 -5.33 -18.20 22.97
CA ARG A 590 -6.20 -17.30 22.20
C ARG A 590 -6.58 -17.89 20.85
N GLU A 591 -7.72 -17.46 20.32
CA GLU A 591 -8.23 -17.88 19.02
C GLU A 591 -7.37 -17.37 17.85
N SER A 592 -7.13 -18.25 16.88
CA SER A 592 -6.45 -17.88 15.63
C SER A 592 -7.40 -17.11 14.71
N HIS A 593 -6.97 -15.93 14.29
CA HIS A 593 -7.67 -15.07 13.32
C HIS A 593 -6.84 -14.84 12.05
N SER A 594 -5.83 -15.68 11.81
CA SER A 594 -4.89 -15.52 10.70
C SER A 594 -4.71 -16.82 9.93
N ASP A 595 -4.61 -16.70 8.61
CA ASP A 595 -4.31 -17.81 7.72
C ASP A 595 -2.86 -18.31 7.96
N GLY A 596 -2.67 -19.56 8.37
CA GLY A 596 -1.33 -20.12 8.58
C GLY A 596 -1.33 -21.44 9.35
N PRO A 597 -0.15 -22.04 9.57
CA PRO A 597 -0.01 -23.16 10.48
C PRO A 597 -0.30 -22.71 11.92
N ASP A 598 -0.88 -23.59 12.74
CA ASP A 598 -1.00 -23.36 14.19
C ASP A 598 0.27 -23.89 14.90
N ASP A 599 1.37 -23.16 14.77
CA ASP A 599 2.70 -23.53 15.26
C ASP A 599 3.18 -22.67 16.44
N VAL A 600 2.27 -21.95 17.10
CA VAL A 600 2.61 -21.05 18.22
C VAL A 600 3.32 -21.77 19.37
N SER A 601 2.98 -23.03 19.65
CA SER A 601 3.64 -23.82 20.69
C SER A 601 5.10 -24.14 20.35
N GLU A 602 5.42 -24.35 19.06
CA GLU A 602 6.80 -24.55 18.62
C GLU A 602 7.60 -23.25 18.70
N LEU A 603 6.97 -22.12 18.35
CA LEU A 603 7.56 -20.80 18.51
C LEU A 603 7.83 -20.48 19.99
N ASP A 604 6.90 -20.79 20.89
CA ASP A 604 7.04 -20.62 22.34
C ASP A 604 8.23 -21.42 22.88
N GLN A 605 8.34 -22.70 22.51
CA GLN A 605 9.48 -23.54 22.90
C GLN A 605 10.82 -22.96 22.42
N LYS A 606 10.89 -22.49 21.17
CA LYS A 606 12.09 -21.87 20.60
C LYS A 606 12.48 -20.60 21.34
N GLN A 607 11.52 -19.70 21.58
CA GLN A 607 11.78 -18.45 22.28
C GLN A 607 12.19 -18.69 23.73
N TRP A 608 11.56 -19.61 24.45
CA TRP A 608 11.95 -19.93 25.83
C TRP A 608 13.35 -20.54 25.92
N ALA A 609 13.68 -21.49 25.03
CA ALA A 609 15.02 -22.08 25.01
C ALA A 609 16.09 -21.01 24.77
N TRP A 610 15.83 -20.07 23.85
CA TRP A 610 16.70 -18.93 23.60
C TRP A 610 16.78 -17.98 24.80
N LEU A 611 15.65 -17.65 25.44
CA LEU A 611 15.61 -16.72 26.55
C LEU A 611 16.34 -17.28 27.78
N GLU A 612 16.21 -18.58 28.04
CA GLU A 612 16.94 -19.29 29.10
C GLU A 612 18.45 -19.33 28.85
N GLU A 613 18.88 -19.44 27.58
CA GLU A 613 20.30 -19.32 27.20
C GLU A 613 20.84 -17.91 27.48
N ILE A 614 20.11 -16.87 27.06
CA ILE A 614 20.51 -15.46 27.23
C ILE A 614 20.49 -15.02 28.69
N LEU A 615 19.46 -15.43 29.45
CA LEU A 615 19.25 -15.09 30.87
C LEU A 615 19.76 -16.18 31.82
N GLY A 616 20.79 -16.92 31.41
CA GLY A 616 21.48 -17.86 32.29
C GLY A 616 22.04 -17.16 33.55
N ALA A 617 22.33 -17.95 34.60
CA ALA A 617 22.74 -17.44 35.91
C ALA A 617 24.02 -16.59 35.88
N GLU A 618 24.91 -16.80 34.90
CA GLU A 618 26.17 -16.06 34.73
C GLU A 618 25.96 -14.66 34.11
N SER A 619 24.78 -14.37 33.55
CA SER A 619 24.52 -13.12 32.85
C SER A 619 24.61 -11.90 33.78
N LYS A 620 24.23 -12.05 35.06
CA LYS A 620 24.32 -10.98 36.06
C LYS A 620 25.76 -10.53 36.35
N ASP A 621 26.73 -11.44 36.22
CA ASP A 621 28.14 -11.16 36.50
C ASP A 621 28.84 -10.62 35.24
N LYS A 622 28.22 -10.81 34.08
CA LYS A 622 28.74 -10.38 32.79
C LYS A 622 28.46 -8.91 32.52
N TYR A 623 27.23 -8.44 32.76
CA TYR A 623 26.75 -7.11 32.37
C TYR A 623 26.48 -6.22 33.57
N THR A 624 26.65 -4.90 33.41
CA THR A 624 26.35 -3.93 34.48
C THR A 624 24.88 -3.94 34.84
N HIS A 625 24.01 -3.91 33.82
CA HIS A 625 22.56 -4.06 33.95
C HIS A 625 22.04 -5.00 32.87
N ILE A 626 20.89 -5.61 33.15
CA ILE A 626 20.07 -6.28 32.13
C ILE A 626 18.69 -5.64 32.15
N ILE A 627 18.17 -5.30 30.98
CA ILE A 627 16.85 -4.68 30.77
C ILE A 627 16.07 -5.54 29.79
N LEU A 628 14.85 -5.92 30.17
CA LEU A 628 13.90 -6.62 29.29
C LEU A 628 12.96 -5.62 28.62
N LEU A 629 12.70 -5.84 27.33
CA LEU A 629 11.80 -5.04 26.51
C LEU A 629 10.74 -5.97 25.92
N THR A 630 9.48 -5.69 26.24
CA THR A 630 8.32 -6.51 25.88
C THR A 630 7.18 -5.61 25.41
N HIS A 631 6.15 -6.18 24.79
CA HIS A 631 4.93 -5.42 24.47
C HIS A 631 3.87 -5.65 25.55
N VAL A 632 3.47 -6.91 25.77
CA VAL A 632 2.56 -7.29 26.86
C VAL A 632 3.29 -7.19 28.19
N SER A 633 2.75 -6.42 29.11
CA SER A 633 3.33 -6.27 30.44
C SER A 633 3.26 -7.60 31.22
N PRO A 634 4.30 -7.98 32.00
CA PRO A 634 4.19 -9.05 32.95
C PRO A 634 2.95 -8.88 33.84
N PHE A 635 2.75 -7.71 34.43
CA PHE A 635 1.57 -7.34 35.22
C PHE A 635 1.27 -5.84 35.13
N ILE A 636 0.06 -5.42 35.47
CA ILE A 636 -0.37 -4.02 35.49
C ILE A 636 -0.23 -3.41 36.88
N ASN A 637 -0.74 -4.10 37.91
CA ASN A 637 -0.73 -3.59 39.29
C ASN A 637 -0.04 -4.56 40.24
N ASP A 638 -0.36 -5.86 40.15
CA ASP A 638 0.13 -6.88 41.08
C ASP A 638 0.72 -8.08 40.32
N PRO A 639 1.90 -8.59 40.69
CA PRO A 639 2.50 -9.76 40.05
C PRO A 639 1.60 -11.01 40.04
N GLU A 640 0.70 -11.13 41.01
CA GLU A 640 -0.23 -12.25 41.20
C GLU A 640 -1.67 -11.91 40.78
N GLU A 641 -1.89 -10.78 40.09
CA GLU A 641 -3.19 -10.44 39.51
C GLU A 641 -3.65 -11.52 38.52
N HIS A 642 -4.96 -11.71 38.37
CA HIS A 642 -5.50 -12.74 37.49
C HIS A 642 -5.19 -12.46 36.01
N ASP A 643 -5.32 -13.50 35.18
CA ASP A 643 -5.12 -13.39 33.74
C ASP A 643 -6.20 -12.51 33.11
N GLY A 644 -5.79 -11.71 32.13
CA GLY A 644 -6.69 -10.89 31.34
C GLY A 644 -6.13 -10.52 29.97
N TYR A 645 -6.77 -9.57 29.30
CA TYR A 645 -6.33 -9.02 28.03
C TYR A 645 -4.98 -8.29 28.11
N PHE A 646 -4.76 -7.48 29.14
CA PHE A 646 -3.65 -6.52 29.17
C PHE A 646 -2.34 -7.03 29.81
N ASN A 647 -2.37 -8.18 30.47
CA ASN A 647 -1.23 -8.74 31.17
C ASN A 647 -0.83 -10.11 30.63
N MET A 648 0.39 -10.51 30.92
CA MET A 648 0.91 -11.82 30.55
C MET A 648 0.22 -12.91 31.39
N PRO A 649 -0.15 -14.06 30.81
CA PRO A 649 -0.74 -15.16 31.57
C PRO A 649 0.15 -15.60 32.73
N LEU A 650 -0.44 -15.92 33.88
CA LEU A 650 0.23 -16.11 35.17
C LEU A 650 1.34 -17.15 35.11
N VAL A 651 1.14 -18.23 34.35
CA VAL A 651 2.15 -19.29 34.15
C VAL A 651 3.39 -18.74 33.44
N ALA A 652 3.20 -18.04 32.32
CA ALA A 652 4.29 -17.43 31.57
C ALA A 652 4.94 -16.28 32.36
N ARG A 653 4.13 -15.46 33.04
CA ARG A 653 4.57 -14.35 33.89
C ARG A 653 5.47 -14.83 35.01
N ARG A 654 5.06 -15.82 35.80
CA ARG A 654 5.87 -16.37 36.89
C ARG A 654 7.18 -16.96 36.37
N ARG A 655 7.14 -17.66 35.23
CA ARG A 655 8.35 -18.20 34.58
C ARG A 655 9.30 -17.07 34.17
N LEU A 656 8.78 -16.02 33.52
CA LEU A 656 9.57 -14.87 33.09
C LEU A 656 10.19 -14.13 34.28
N LEU A 657 9.38 -13.78 35.29
CA LEU A 657 9.84 -13.02 36.47
C LEU A 657 10.89 -13.80 37.28
N SER A 658 10.72 -15.11 37.43
CA SER A 658 11.72 -15.96 38.10
C SER A 658 13.02 -16.05 37.30
N LEU A 659 12.95 -16.24 35.97
CA LEU A 659 14.14 -16.25 35.11
C LEU A 659 14.86 -14.90 35.13
N ALA A 660 14.12 -13.81 34.95
CA ALA A 660 14.63 -12.43 34.97
C ALA A 660 15.31 -12.10 36.31
N SER A 661 14.72 -12.51 37.43
CA SER A 661 15.27 -12.26 38.75
C SER A 661 16.56 -13.03 38.99
N ARG A 662 16.63 -14.31 38.60
CA ARG A 662 17.87 -15.11 38.67
C ARG A 662 18.99 -14.52 37.81
N ALA A 663 18.64 -13.95 36.65
CA ALA A 663 19.58 -13.29 35.76
C ALA A 663 19.98 -11.87 36.20
N GLY A 664 19.36 -11.33 37.25
CA GLY A 664 19.66 -9.98 37.75
C GLY A 664 19.06 -8.84 36.92
N VAL A 665 17.99 -9.09 36.16
CA VAL A 665 17.28 -8.05 35.37
C VAL A 665 16.82 -6.92 36.27
N LYS A 666 17.13 -5.67 35.90
CA LYS A 666 16.80 -4.50 36.71
C LYS A 666 15.41 -3.94 36.41
N ALA A 667 15.02 -3.93 35.14
CA ALA A 667 13.76 -3.38 34.70
C ALA A 667 13.20 -4.13 33.50
N VAL A 668 11.86 -4.16 33.42
CA VAL A 668 11.09 -4.61 32.27
C VAL A 668 10.27 -3.42 31.77
N PHE A 669 10.40 -3.07 30.50
CA PHE A 669 9.62 -2.00 29.88
C PHE A 669 8.61 -2.57 28.87
N ALA A 670 7.35 -2.16 29.01
CA ALA A 670 6.18 -2.69 28.29
C ALA A 670 5.27 -1.60 27.71
N GLY A 671 4.37 -2.01 26.80
CA GLY A 671 3.30 -1.22 26.18
C GLY A 671 1.93 -1.87 26.41
N HIS A 672 1.10 -1.98 25.36
CA HIS A 672 -0.17 -2.75 25.30
C HIS A 672 -1.34 -2.22 26.15
N TYR A 673 -1.06 -1.64 27.33
CA TYR A 673 -2.11 -1.16 28.24
C TYR A 673 -2.68 0.22 27.85
N HIS A 674 -1.98 0.94 26.96
CA HIS A 674 -2.25 2.34 26.57
C HIS A 674 -2.38 3.32 27.74
N ARG A 675 -1.94 2.93 28.94
CA ARG A 675 -1.96 3.71 30.18
C ARG A 675 -0.66 3.46 30.92
N ASN A 676 -0.21 4.43 31.71
CA ASN A 676 0.94 4.23 32.56
C ASN A 676 0.57 3.28 33.71
N ALA A 677 1.35 2.22 33.90
CA ALA A 677 1.16 1.23 34.96
C ALA A 677 2.48 0.54 35.31
N GLY A 678 2.40 -0.50 36.14
CA GLY A 678 3.53 -1.29 36.58
C GLY A 678 3.79 -1.16 38.08
N GLY A 679 4.93 -1.68 38.51
CA GLY A 679 5.28 -1.76 39.91
C GLY A 679 6.54 -2.57 40.15
N TRP A 680 6.82 -2.83 41.42
CA TRP A 680 8.01 -3.56 41.83
C TRP A 680 7.69 -5.01 42.10
N TYR A 681 8.48 -5.90 41.50
CA TYR A 681 8.49 -7.32 41.83
C TYR A 681 9.72 -7.64 42.70
N THR A 682 9.52 -8.40 43.76
CA THR A 682 10.60 -8.98 44.57
C THR A 682 10.48 -10.49 44.49
N ASP A 683 11.49 -11.14 43.91
CA ASP A 683 11.49 -12.59 43.78
C ASP A 683 11.55 -13.24 45.17
N PRO A 684 10.61 -14.14 45.49
CA PRO A 684 10.50 -14.70 46.84
C PRO A 684 11.67 -15.61 47.22
N ILE A 685 12.47 -16.07 46.24
CA ILE A 685 13.57 -17.02 46.47
C ILE A 685 14.90 -16.27 46.58
N SER A 686 15.23 -15.46 45.59
CA SER A 686 16.50 -14.73 45.49
C SER A 686 16.49 -13.39 46.23
N GLY A 687 15.31 -12.86 46.57
CA GLY A 687 15.16 -11.50 47.10
C GLY A 687 15.51 -10.40 46.09
N HIS A 688 15.80 -10.77 44.84
CA HIS A 688 16.12 -9.81 43.79
C HIS A 688 14.89 -8.97 43.45
N ARG A 689 15.10 -7.67 43.33
CA ARG A 689 14.03 -6.70 43.08
C ARG A 689 14.20 -6.11 41.68
N LEU A 690 13.13 -6.17 40.89
CA LEU A 690 13.06 -5.58 39.55
C LEU A 690 11.81 -4.73 39.40
N GLU A 691 11.88 -3.74 38.52
CA GLU A 691 10.75 -2.87 38.20
C GLU A 691 10.09 -3.30 36.89
N VAL A 692 8.77 -3.33 36.86
CA VAL A 692 7.98 -3.45 35.63
C VAL A 692 7.36 -2.10 35.35
N VAL A 693 7.58 -1.57 34.15
CA VAL A 693 7.14 -0.24 33.73
C VAL A 693 6.35 -0.37 32.44
N THR A 694 5.05 -0.10 32.52
CA THR A 694 4.19 -0.02 31.35
C THR A 694 4.02 1.44 30.97
N THR A 695 4.42 1.81 29.76
CA THR A 695 4.17 3.15 29.24
C THR A 695 2.87 3.19 28.45
N THR A 696 2.24 4.35 28.44
CA THR A 696 1.12 4.63 27.56
C THR A 696 1.55 4.83 26.09
N ALA A 697 0.56 4.91 25.21
CA ALA A 697 0.70 5.17 23.79
C ALA A 697 1.28 6.56 23.51
N ILE A 698 2.05 6.66 22.42
CA ILE A 698 2.52 7.96 21.90
C ILE A 698 1.46 8.68 21.04
N GLY A 699 0.40 7.97 20.64
CA GLY A 699 -0.64 8.48 19.74
C GLY A 699 -2.02 8.50 20.38
N CYS A 700 -2.60 7.32 20.62
CA CYS A 700 -3.98 7.20 21.05
C CYS A 700 -4.08 6.38 22.35
N GLN A 701 -4.64 6.97 23.40
CA GLN A 701 -4.89 6.31 24.67
C GLN A 701 -6.21 5.54 24.70
N ILE A 702 -6.31 4.63 25.66
CA ILE A 702 -7.54 3.94 26.04
C ILE A 702 -7.91 4.41 27.45
N ASN A 703 -9.09 5.03 27.59
CA ASN A 703 -9.61 5.37 28.92
C ASN A 703 -9.98 4.11 29.70
N SER A 704 -10.03 4.21 31.02
CA SER A 704 -10.77 3.22 31.81
C SER A 704 -12.27 3.43 31.60
N THR A 705 -13.02 2.34 31.49
CA THR A 705 -14.49 2.40 31.43
C THR A 705 -15.07 3.02 32.72
N SER A 706 -16.22 3.69 32.59
CA SER A 706 -17.01 4.15 33.73
C SER A 706 -18.00 3.10 34.24
N ALA A 707 -18.09 1.94 33.58
CA ALA A 707 -18.94 0.84 34.01
C ALA A 707 -18.44 0.26 35.35
N LEU A 708 -19.37 0.03 36.28
CA LEU A 708 -19.06 -0.47 37.63
C LEU A 708 -18.46 -1.89 37.62
N ASP A 709 -18.75 -2.67 36.59
CA ASP A 709 -18.33 -4.08 36.45
C ASP A 709 -17.17 -4.26 35.46
N GLY A 710 -16.58 -3.14 35.00
CA GLY A 710 -15.46 -3.15 34.06
C GLY A 710 -14.17 -3.63 34.72
N ASP A 711 -13.61 -4.72 34.23
CA ASP A 711 -12.35 -5.25 34.72
C ASP A 711 -11.17 -4.56 34.03
N PRO A 712 -10.33 -3.80 34.75
CA PRO A 712 -9.23 -3.04 34.15
C PRO A 712 -8.18 -3.92 33.46
N LEU A 713 -8.11 -5.22 33.75
CA LEU A 713 -7.20 -6.16 33.12
C LEU A 713 -7.76 -6.75 31.82
N GLU A 714 -9.05 -6.55 31.55
CA GLU A 714 -9.78 -7.11 30.41
C GLU A 714 -10.29 -6.05 29.42
N LEU A 715 -10.76 -6.53 28.26
CA LEU A 715 -11.45 -5.69 27.26
C LEU A 715 -12.67 -4.97 27.85
N SER A 716 -13.35 -5.57 28.83
CA SER A 716 -14.50 -4.96 29.51
C SER A 716 -14.14 -3.70 30.29
N GLY A 717 -12.87 -3.54 30.69
CA GLY A 717 -12.34 -2.34 31.35
C GLY A 717 -11.93 -1.23 30.40
N MET A 718 -11.95 -1.46 29.08
CA MET A 718 -11.65 -0.45 28.07
C MET A 718 -12.81 0.57 27.96
N GLY A 719 -12.47 1.84 28.06
CA GLY A 719 -13.35 2.97 27.76
C GLY A 719 -13.05 3.54 26.37
N GLU A 720 -13.41 4.81 26.18
CA GLU A 720 -13.21 5.50 24.91
C GLU A 720 -11.74 5.68 24.53
N PHE A 721 -11.46 5.64 23.23
CA PHE A 721 -10.19 6.04 22.66
C PHE A 721 -10.05 7.55 22.67
N VAL A 722 -8.93 8.06 23.20
CA VAL A 722 -8.72 9.51 23.34
C VAL A 722 -7.32 9.89 22.91
N MET A 723 -7.23 11.00 22.17
CA MET A 723 -5.98 11.69 21.87
C MET A 723 -5.86 12.89 22.81
N ASP A 724 -5.03 12.74 23.85
CA ASP A 724 -4.85 13.73 24.92
C ASP A 724 -3.36 13.99 25.15
N ASP A 725 -2.91 15.22 24.88
CA ASP A 725 -1.50 15.58 24.99
C ASP A 725 -0.95 15.60 26.42
N THR A 726 -1.83 15.67 27.42
CA THR A 726 -1.44 15.59 28.83
C THR A 726 -1.27 14.16 29.31
N ARG A 727 -1.70 13.17 28.52
CA ARG A 727 -1.63 11.76 28.91
C ARG A 727 -0.84 10.91 27.93
N CYS A 728 -0.87 11.18 26.63
CA CYS A 728 0.02 10.55 25.66
C CYS A 728 1.45 11.05 25.84
N GLY A 729 2.44 10.21 25.54
CA GLY A 729 3.83 10.57 25.73
C GLY A 729 4.76 9.37 25.74
N PHE A 730 5.97 9.56 26.23
CA PHE A 730 6.98 8.49 26.28
C PHE A 730 7.78 8.50 27.58
N ARG A 731 8.52 7.43 27.85
CA ARG A 731 9.47 7.35 28.97
C ARG A 731 10.86 7.74 28.52
N LEU A 732 11.47 8.71 29.18
CA LEU A 732 12.91 8.94 29.12
C LEU A 732 13.59 8.13 30.22
N VAL A 733 14.42 7.17 29.83
CA VAL A 733 15.12 6.27 30.73
C VAL A 733 16.58 6.71 30.82
N ASN A 734 17.08 6.93 32.04
CA ASN A 734 18.46 7.25 32.33
C ASN A 734 19.14 6.05 32.98
N VAL A 735 20.28 5.67 32.44
CA VAL A 735 21.08 4.52 32.87
C VAL A 735 22.41 5.04 33.40
N THR A 736 22.67 4.82 34.68
CA THR A 736 23.98 5.02 35.33
C THR A 736 24.61 3.67 35.67
N GLU A 737 25.81 3.67 36.24
CA GLU A 737 26.47 2.41 36.61
C GLU A 737 25.69 1.68 37.72
N GLU A 738 25.05 2.45 38.61
CA GLU A 738 24.40 1.95 39.82
C GLU A 738 22.89 1.77 39.65
N ALA A 739 22.25 2.52 38.75
CA ALA A 739 20.80 2.60 38.68
C ALA A 739 20.26 2.72 37.25
N VAL A 740 19.05 2.21 37.07
CA VAL A 740 18.17 2.52 35.94
C VAL A 740 17.01 3.33 36.52
N SER A 741 16.77 4.52 35.97
CA SER A 741 15.69 5.40 36.41
C SER A 741 14.93 5.90 35.19
N HIS A 742 13.65 6.24 35.33
CA HIS A 742 12.85 6.71 34.23
C HIS A 742 11.91 7.83 34.66
N LYS A 743 11.56 8.69 33.71
CA LYS A 743 10.49 9.69 33.87
C LYS A 743 9.54 9.62 32.69
N PHE A 744 8.26 9.78 32.96
CA PHE A 744 7.28 9.98 31.90
C PHE A 744 7.32 11.44 31.47
N ILE A 745 7.23 11.67 30.16
CA ILE A 745 7.12 13.01 29.57
C ILE A 745 5.89 12.96 28.68
N THR A 746 4.95 13.85 28.93
CA THR A 746 3.72 14.02 28.16
C THR A 746 3.99 14.81 26.89
N VAL A 747 3.16 14.64 25.86
CA VAL A 747 3.25 15.45 24.64
C VAL A 747 3.07 16.94 24.95
N ALA A 748 2.24 17.30 25.92
CA ALA A 748 2.05 18.66 26.40
C ALA A 748 3.35 19.27 26.94
N GLU A 749 4.09 18.53 27.79
CA GLU A 749 5.40 18.97 28.31
C GLU A 749 6.47 19.09 27.21
N MET A 750 6.36 18.32 26.12
CA MET A 750 7.30 18.40 24.99
C MET A 750 7.11 19.66 24.13
N MET A 751 5.95 20.32 24.25
CA MET A 751 5.62 21.54 23.51
C MET A 751 5.97 22.84 24.26
N LEU A 752 6.29 22.74 25.55
CA LEU A 752 6.84 23.82 26.37
C LEU A 752 8.33 24.02 26.05
#